data_AF-A0A5C7IHK1-F1
#
_entry.id   AF-A0A5C7IHK1-F1
#
_cell.length_a   1.000
_cell.length_b   1.000
_cell.length_c   1.000
_cell.angle_alpha   90.00
_cell.angle_beta   90.00
_cell.angle_gamma   90.00
#
_symmetry.space_group_name_H-M   'P 1'
#
loop_
_entity.id
_entity.type
_entity.pdbx_description
1 polymer ?
#
loop_
_entity_poly.entity_id
_entity_poly.type
_entity_poly.pdbx_seq_one_letter_code
_entity_poly.pdbx_strand_id
1 'polypeptide(L)'
;MADRVYPSAKPATNGAAVGGGVNGGAAVANPTFPAIKSQVYGASRPAYRPQPRRHRKSCCCSCCIWTTITILIIILLVAVAGIILYFLYRPHRPTFTVSALKVATLNLTSSSTVVSAINLNVTAKNPNKKMVFYYDPISVSVTTDDDIAVGAASFPSFTHSTKNTTLLKFAVKSSGEQVDDASVSKLKSDMRSKSGVPLKIKLETKVKAKMGALKTPKIRIRVTCEGIKATAPTGKTATTASTANAKCKVRSRVICNRNYVAKDISFGVGARAAMLQGVSEVAEAVKVTMGPKGRNVIIERSTGSPKVTKDGVTVAKSIEFKDKAKNVGAELVKQVANATNKVAGDGTTCATVLTQAILTEGCKSVAAGVNVMDLRSGINMAVDAVISDLKRRAQMISTSEEITQVATISANGEREIGEMIARAMEKVGKEGIITVSDGNTFDNELEVVEGMKLARGYMSPYFITDQMTQKCELQNPLILICGKKITNLHSLVEILELAIKKSRELLIVAEDVDSEALSVLVLNKLRAGVKLCAIKAPGFGENRRANLEDLAILTGGELISEDRGVSLDDVKIELFGTAKKVTVSADDTIILHGGGDKKLIEERCEQLRAIMETSDATFDKEKAQERLSKLSGGVAVFKVGGVSEAEVGERKDRVEDALNATRAAVEEGIVPGGGVALLYATKALENLQTQNEDQKRGVQIIQNALKAPTLTIACNAGFDGSLVIGKLLEKDDCNLGFDAAKGEYVDMVKTGIIDPVKVIRTALVDAASVSLLLTTTEAAVTVHPDHKNKSPSPVPSMM
;
A
#
# COMPACT_ATOMS: atom_id res chain seq x y z
N MET A 1 34.83 1.67 72.17
CA MET A 1 33.83 0.61 71.98
C MET A 1 34.20 -0.07 70.66
N ALA A 2 35.24 -0.91 70.68
CA ALA A 2 35.19 -2.37 70.84
C ALA A 2 34.46 -3.03 69.64
N ASP A 3 35.02 -3.95 68.86
CA ASP A 3 36.32 -4.63 68.83
C ASP A 3 36.43 -5.39 67.49
N ARG A 4 37.64 -5.50 66.91
CA ARG A 4 38.35 -6.69 66.34
C ARG A 4 37.57 -7.80 65.58
N VAL A 5 38.06 -8.61 64.61
CA VAL A 5 39.35 -8.95 63.95
C VAL A 5 39.01 -10.06 62.90
N TYR A 6 39.81 -10.20 61.82
CA TYR A 6 39.88 -11.29 60.79
C TYR A 6 40.12 -12.72 61.39
N PRO A 7 40.33 -13.89 60.69
CA PRO A 7 40.62 -14.21 59.27
C PRO A 7 40.02 -15.54 58.68
N SER A 8 40.49 -15.88 57.47
CA SER A 8 40.48 -17.12 56.66
C SER A 8 40.90 -18.46 57.32
N ALA A 9 40.42 -19.62 56.80
CA ALA A 9 41.20 -20.80 56.33
C ALA A 9 40.36 -22.09 56.10
N LYS A 10 40.31 -22.59 54.85
CA LYS A 10 40.78 -23.90 54.28
C LYS A 10 40.56 -25.27 55.02
N PRO A 11 40.82 -26.45 54.38
CA PRO A 11 39.81 -27.44 53.95
C PRO A 11 39.94 -28.84 54.62
N ALA A 12 39.09 -29.81 54.23
CA ALA A 12 39.22 -31.21 54.62
C ALA A 12 39.35 -32.15 53.40
N THR A 13 40.21 -33.14 53.56
CA THR A 13 40.77 -34.06 52.57
C THR A 13 40.28 -35.51 52.72
N ASN A 14 40.49 -36.29 51.66
CA ASN A 14 40.83 -37.74 51.59
C ASN A 14 39.74 -38.79 51.30
N GLY A 15 40.05 -39.59 50.26
CA GLY A 15 39.49 -40.90 49.95
C GLY A 15 39.99 -41.43 48.60
N ALA A 16 41.08 -42.21 48.60
CA ALA A 16 41.68 -42.95 47.48
C ALA A 16 40.71 -44.03 46.89
N ALA A 17 40.93 -44.78 45.80
CA ALA A 17 42.13 -45.25 45.12
C ALA A 17 41.74 -46.03 43.81
N VAL A 18 42.70 -46.17 42.87
CA VAL A 18 43.01 -47.33 41.97
C VAL A 18 41.93 -47.79 40.94
N GLY A 19 42.18 -48.12 39.66
CA GLY A 19 43.38 -48.26 38.82
C GLY A 19 43.03 -49.09 37.55
N GLY A 20 43.77 -48.91 36.44
CA GLY A 20 43.84 -49.77 35.22
C GLY A 20 42.56 -49.90 34.36
N GLY A 21 42.55 -50.04 33.03
CA GLY A 21 43.57 -50.24 32.01
C GLY A 21 42.94 -50.90 30.76
N VAL A 22 43.17 -50.29 29.59
CA VAL A 22 43.59 -50.95 28.33
C VAL A 22 42.54 -51.52 27.33
N ASN A 23 42.64 -50.96 26.10
CA ASN A 23 42.45 -51.46 24.73
C ASN A 23 41.14 -52.10 24.22
N GLY A 24 40.81 -51.72 22.97
CA GLY A 24 40.24 -52.63 21.97
C GLY A 24 39.34 -51.95 20.93
N GLY A 25 39.87 -51.64 19.75
CA GLY A 25 39.07 -51.18 18.60
C GLY A 25 38.52 -52.34 17.76
N ALA A 26 37.45 -52.07 16.99
CA ALA A 26 37.25 -52.54 15.59
C ALA A 26 35.86 -52.14 15.03
N ALA A 27 35.92 -51.46 13.88
CA ALA A 27 35.14 -51.59 12.64
C ALA A 27 33.59 -51.76 12.59
N VAL A 28 32.97 -50.80 11.89
CA VAL A 28 32.00 -50.88 10.77
C VAL A 28 30.75 -51.76 10.89
N ALA A 29 29.58 -51.12 10.91
CA ALA A 29 28.40 -51.51 10.12
C ALA A 29 27.36 -50.34 10.05
N ASN A 30 27.01 -49.89 8.84
CA ASN A 30 25.72 -49.21 8.61
C ASN A 30 24.61 -50.25 8.68
N PRO A 31 23.44 -49.94 9.26
CA PRO A 31 22.28 -49.80 8.39
C PRO A 31 21.21 -48.77 8.87
N THR A 32 20.60 -48.10 7.88
CA THR A 32 19.19 -47.66 7.75
C THR A 32 18.39 -47.10 8.94
N PHE A 33 17.84 -45.90 8.70
CA PHE A 33 16.82 -45.16 9.47
C PHE A 33 15.65 -46.00 10.01
N PRO A 34 15.11 -45.59 11.17
CA PRO A 34 13.69 -45.25 11.21
C PRO A 34 13.39 -43.91 11.93
N ALA A 35 12.28 -43.30 11.52
CA ALA A 35 11.71 -42.08 12.07
C ALA A 35 11.42 -42.18 13.58
N ILE A 36 11.80 -41.16 14.37
CA ILE A 36 11.44 -41.06 15.79
C ILE A 36 10.71 -39.74 16.07
N LYS A 37 9.55 -39.93 16.71
CA LYS A 37 8.56 -38.97 17.17
C LYS A 37 9.13 -37.98 18.19
N SER A 38 8.59 -36.77 18.18
CA SER A 38 8.79 -35.70 19.16
C SER A 38 8.58 -36.16 20.60
N GLN A 39 9.62 -36.10 21.42
CA GLN A 39 9.53 -36.24 22.88
C GLN A 39 9.19 -34.90 23.53
N VAL A 40 8.12 -34.92 24.31
CA VAL A 40 7.67 -33.85 25.21
C VAL A 40 8.52 -33.91 26.47
N TYR A 41 9.24 -32.82 26.79
CA TYR A 41 9.92 -32.68 28.08
C TYR A 41 8.91 -32.40 29.20
N GLY A 42 8.83 -33.33 30.16
CA GLY A 42 8.25 -33.09 31.47
C GLY A 42 9.33 -32.63 32.45
N ALA A 43 9.14 -31.46 33.07
CA ALA A 43 9.87 -31.08 34.27
C ALA A 43 8.98 -30.22 35.17
N SER A 44 8.83 -30.71 36.39
CA SER A 44 7.99 -30.24 37.50
C SER A 44 8.43 -28.86 38.01
N ARG A 45 7.48 -27.92 38.19
CA ARG A 45 7.70 -26.65 38.91
C ARG A 45 7.00 -26.68 40.28
N PRO A 46 7.55 -26.03 41.33
CA PRO A 46 7.00 -26.05 42.68
C PRO A 46 5.72 -25.20 42.81
N ALA A 47 4.85 -25.62 43.74
CA ALA A 47 3.53 -25.03 43.97
C ALA A 47 3.60 -23.62 44.59
N TYR A 48 3.03 -22.64 43.89
CA TYR A 48 2.81 -21.28 44.37
C TYR A 48 1.56 -21.22 45.26
N ARG A 49 1.72 -20.78 46.52
CA ARG A 49 0.59 -20.47 47.42
C ARG A 49 -0.02 -19.11 47.03
N PRO A 50 -1.33 -19.02 46.74
CA PRO A 50 -1.98 -17.74 46.48
C PRO A 50 -2.33 -17.02 47.79
N GLN A 51 -2.02 -15.72 47.86
CA GLN A 51 -2.57 -14.79 48.85
C GLN A 51 -4.07 -14.50 48.58
N PRO A 52 -4.88 -14.16 49.60
CA PRO A 52 -6.32 -13.95 49.43
C PRO A 52 -6.62 -12.62 48.73
N ARG A 53 -7.25 -12.69 47.54
CA ARG A 53 -7.78 -11.53 46.82
C ARG A 53 -9.19 -11.19 47.28
N ARG A 54 -9.39 -9.92 47.61
CA ARG A 54 -10.70 -9.28 47.91
C ARG A 54 -11.68 -9.46 46.75
N HIS A 55 -12.92 -9.82 47.07
CA HIS A 55 -14.03 -9.95 46.14
C HIS A 55 -14.37 -8.64 45.41
N ARG A 56 -14.22 -8.63 44.08
CA ARG A 56 -14.99 -7.74 43.17
C ARG A 56 -15.95 -8.62 42.38
N LYS A 57 -17.25 -8.35 42.50
CA LYS A 57 -18.34 -9.08 41.83
C LYS A 57 -18.15 -9.00 40.31
N SER A 58 -17.95 -10.15 39.66
CA SER A 58 -17.95 -10.30 38.20
C SER A 58 -19.40 -10.54 37.74
N CYS A 59 -19.94 -9.58 37.00
CA CYS A 59 -21.22 -9.71 36.30
C CYS A 59 -20.92 -9.60 34.80
N CYS A 60 -20.43 -10.68 34.17
CA CYS A 60 -20.22 -10.69 32.70
C CYS A 60 -20.23 -12.08 32.03
N CYS A 61 -19.92 -13.17 32.72
CA CYS A 61 -19.93 -14.51 32.09
C CYS A 61 -21.33 -15.08 31.79
N SER A 62 -22.34 -14.78 32.61
CA SER A 62 -23.70 -15.33 32.42
C SER A 62 -24.40 -14.77 31.17
N CYS A 63 -24.13 -13.51 30.84
CA CYS A 63 -24.75 -12.83 29.69
C CYS A 63 -24.24 -13.41 28.35
N CYS A 64 -22.93 -13.69 28.25
CA CYS A 64 -22.34 -14.28 27.04
C CYS A 64 -22.89 -15.69 26.77
N ILE A 65 -23.04 -16.52 27.80
CA ILE A 65 -23.60 -17.88 27.66
C ILE A 65 -25.05 -17.83 27.17
N TRP A 66 -25.88 -16.95 27.74
CA TRP A 66 -27.25 -16.76 27.30
C TRP A 66 -27.34 -16.28 25.84
N THR A 67 -26.47 -15.38 25.40
CA THR A 67 -26.45 -14.95 23.99
C THR A 67 -26.08 -16.09 23.03
N THR A 68 -25.15 -16.97 23.42
CA THR A 68 -24.79 -18.11 22.57
C THR A 68 -25.91 -19.16 22.49
N ILE A 69 -26.62 -19.40 23.60
CA ILE A 69 -27.74 -20.33 23.65
C ILE A 69 -28.92 -19.79 22.83
N THR A 70 -29.23 -18.48 22.92
CA THR A 70 -30.31 -17.88 22.11
C THR A 70 -30.00 -17.94 20.62
N ILE A 71 -28.75 -17.69 20.20
CA ILE A 71 -28.34 -17.83 18.80
C ILE A 71 -28.51 -19.29 18.33
N LEU A 72 -28.10 -20.28 19.13
CA LEU A 72 -28.27 -21.70 18.78
C LEU A 72 -29.75 -22.10 18.66
N ILE A 73 -30.61 -21.60 19.56
CA ILE A 73 -32.06 -21.84 19.49
C ILE A 73 -32.65 -21.21 18.23
N ILE A 74 -32.24 -19.98 17.87
CA ILE A 74 -32.70 -19.32 16.63
C ILE A 74 -32.28 -20.13 15.41
N ILE A 75 -31.03 -20.61 15.35
CA ILE A 75 -30.54 -21.45 14.26
C ILE A 75 -31.37 -22.74 14.16
N LEU A 76 -31.67 -23.38 15.29
CA LEU A 76 -32.49 -24.59 15.35
C LEU A 76 -33.92 -24.32 14.84
N LEU A 77 -34.54 -23.22 15.28
CA LEU A 77 -35.90 -22.82 14.85
C LEU A 77 -35.94 -22.54 13.34
N VAL A 78 -34.93 -21.85 12.80
CA VAL A 78 -34.82 -21.60 11.35
C VAL A 78 -34.63 -22.92 10.57
N ALA A 79 -33.83 -23.85 11.09
CA ALA A 79 -33.64 -25.16 10.48
C ALA A 79 -34.94 -25.98 10.47
N VAL A 80 -35.67 -26.03 11.59
CA VAL A 80 -36.97 -26.72 11.70
C VAL A 80 -38.00 -26.07 10.78
N ALA A 81 -38.10 -24.74 10.74
CA ALA A 81 -38.97 -24.03 9.81
C ALA A 81 -38.62 -24.36 8.34
N GLY A 82 -37.33 -24.46 8.01
CA GLY A 82 -36.86 -24.88 6.70
C GLY A 82 -37.28 -26.32 6.34
N ILE A 83 -37.20 -27.25 7.29
CA ILE A 83 -37.63 -28.64 7.12
C ILE A 83 -39.15 -28.73 6.92
N ILE A 84 -39.94 -28.01 7.73
CA ILE A 84 -41.40 -27.94 7.57
C ILE A 84 -41.75 -27.39 6.19
N LEU A 85 -41.10 -26.30 5.76
CA LEU A 85 -41.31 -25.72 4.43
C LEU A 85 -40.94 -26.70 3.30
N TYR A 86 -39.87 -27.48 3.47
CA TYR A 86 -39.46 -28.51 2.53
C TYR A 86 -40.52 -29.62 2.38
N PHE A 87 -41.07 -30.12 3.50
CA PHE A 87 -42.11 -31.16 3.47
C PHE A 87 -43.46 -30.66 2.93
N LEU A 88 -43.81 -29.40 3.22
CA LEU A 88 -45.09 -28.81 2.81
C LEU A 88 -45.14 -28.52 1.29
N TYR A 89 -44.00 -28.13 0.70
CA TYR A 89 -43.93 -27.75 -0.71
C TYR A 89 -43.31 -28.81 -1.64
N ARG A 90 -42.54 -29.77 -1.11
CA ARG A 90 -41.80 -30.81 -1.87
C ARG A 90 -41.21 -30.27 -3.19
N PRO A 91 -40.29 -29.28 -3.11
CA PRO A 91 -39.80 -28.56 -4.29
C PRO A 91 -39.04 -29.49 -5.22
N HIS A 92 -39.53 -29.64 -6.45
CA HIS A 92 -38.86 -30.35 -7.54
C HIS A 92 -38.13 -29.35 -8.43
N ARG A 93 -36.94 -29.70 -8.93
CA ARG A 93 -36.20 -28.83 -9.85
C ARG A 93 -36.91 -28.78 -11.21
N PRO A 94 -37.01 -27.60 -11.87
CA PRO A 94 -37.48 -27.53 -13.25
C PRO A 94 -36.52 -28.29 -14.16
N THR A 95 -37.08 -28.94 -15.18
CA THR A 95 -36.32 -29.78 -16.11
C THR A 95 -36.29 -29.13 -17.48
N PHE A 96 -35.14 -29.22 -18.16
CA PHE A 96 -34.92 -28.67 -19.50
C PHE A 96 -34.49 -29.80 -20.42
N THR A 97 -35.11 -29.86 -21.60
CA THR A 97 -34.82 -30.87 -22.63
C THR A 97 -34.75 -30.21 -23.99
N VAL A 98 -33.77 -30.58 -24.81
CA VAL A 98 -33.71 -30.13 -26.20
C VAL A 98 -34.73 -30.95 -27.00
N SER A 99 -35.73 -30.27 -27.55
CA SER A 99 -36.84 -30.89 -28.28
C SER A 99 -36.62 -30.92 -29.79
N ALA A 100 -35.92 -29.93 -30.34
CA ALA A 100 -35.48 -29.97 -31.73
C ALA A 100 -34.23 -29.10 -31.93
N LEU A 101 -33.33 -29.53 -32.81
CA LEU A 101 -32.19 -28.75 -33.27
C LEU A 101 -32.09 -28.88 -34.79
N LYS A 102 -32.11 -27.75 -35.50
CA LYS A 102 -31.96 -27.71 -36.96
C LYS A 102 -30.82 -26.76 -37.32
N VAL A 103 -29.77 -27.31 -37.91
CA VAL A 103 -28.64 -26.52 -38.42
C VAL A 103 -28.97 -26.10 -39.85
N ALA A 104 -29.15 -24.80 -40.07
CA ALA A 104 -29.40 -24.24 -41.40
C ALA A 104 -28.09 -24.02 -42.15
N THR A 105 -27.07 -23.48 -41.47
CA THR A 105 -25.72 -23.31 -41.99
C THR A 105 -24.70 -23.55 -40.88
N LEU A 106 -23.58 -24.19 -41.19
CA LEU A 106 -22.41 -24.30 -40.33
C LEU A 106 -21.21 -24.42 -41.25
N ASN A 107 -20.54 -23.30 -41.53
CA ASN A 107 -19.41 -23.23 -42.44
C ASN A 107 -18.21 -22.56 -41.78
N LEU A 108 -17.02 -22.94 -42.24
CA LEU A 108 -15.77 -22.30 -41.89
C LEU A 108 -15.28 -21.47 -43.09
N THR A 109 -15.13 -20.16 -42.92
CA THR A 109 -14.60 -19.28 -43.97
C THR A 109 -13.08 -19.39 -44.07
N SER A 110 -12.51 -19.00 -45.22
CA SER A 110 -11.07 -19.06 -45.51
C SER A 110 -10.19 -18.30 -44.51
N SER A 111 -10.79 -17.39 -43.76
CA SER A 111 -10.18 -16.53 -42.73
C SER A 111 -10.26 -17.11 -41.31
N SER A 112 -10.39 -18.44 -41.13
CA SER A 112 -10.50 -19.11 -39.81
C SER A 112 -11.67 -18.61 -38.95
N THR A 113 -12.77 -18.23 -39.60
CA THR A 113 -13.98 -17.73 -38.92
C THR A 113 -15.15 -18.69 -39.05
N VAL A 114 -15.92 -18.86 -37.97
CA VAL A 114 -17.11 -19.72 -37.95
C VAL A 114 -18.35 -18.90 -38.29
N VAL A 115 -19.13 -19.38 -39.27
CA VAL A 115 -20.44 -18.82 -39.61
C VAL A 115 -21.50 -19.90 -39.46
N SER A 116 -22.43 -19.70 -38.54
CA SER A 116 -23.51 -20.65 -38.26
C SER A 116 -24.88 -19.99 -38.15
N ALA A 117 -25.90 -20.76 -38.51
CA ALA A 117 -27.30 -20.46 -38.24
C ALA A 117 -27.99 -21.74 -37.76
N ILE A 118 -28.43 -21.74 -36.51
CA ILE A 118 -29.01 -22.91 -35.83
C ILE A 118 -30.35 -22.51 -35.20
N ASN A 119 -31.41 -23.22 -35.57
CA ASN A 119 -32.70 -23.12 -34.90
C ASN A 119 -32.79 -24.17 -33.80
N LEU A 120 -32.92 -23.71 -32.55
CA LEU A 120 -32.90 -24.54 -31.36
C LEU A 120 -34.21 -24.39 -30.59
N ASN A 121 -34.87 -25.51 -30.31
CA ASN A 121 -36.04 -25.58 -29.45
C ASN A 121 -35.68 -26.30 -28.14
N VAL A 122 -35.88 -25.60 -27.02
CA VAL A 122 -35.69 -26.14 -25.67
C VAL A 122 -37.01 -26.12 -24.92
N THR A 123 -37.42 -27.28 -24.43
CA THR A 123 -38.62 -27.43 -23.62
C THR A 123 -38.27 -27.31 -22.14
N ALA A 124 -38.88 -26.35 -21.44
CA ALA A 124 -38.75 -26.16 -20.00
C ALA A 124 -40.02 -26.65 -19.29
N LYS A 125 -39.90 -27.61 -18.39
CA LYS A 125 -41.04 -28.20 -17.64
C LYS A 125 -40.92 -27.91 -16.14
N ASN A 126 -41.97 -27.31 -15.57
CA ASN A 126 -42.10 -27.07 -14.14
C ASN A 126 -43.00 -28.16 -13.52
N PRO A 127 -42.45 -29.16 -12.82
CA PRO A 127 -43.25 -30.22 -12.21
C PRO A 127 -44.00 -29.80 -10.93
N ASN A 128 -43.75 -28.59 -10.41
CA ASN A 128 -44.27 -28.17 -9.10
C ASN A 128 -45.74 -27.76 -9.15
N LYS A 129 -46.50 -28.19 -8.14
CA LYS A 129 -47.93 -27.84 -7.99
C LYS A 129 -48.17 -26.47 -7.35
N LYS A 130 -47.23 -25.97 -6.54
CA LYS A 130 -47.38 -24.76 -5.71
C LYS A 130 -46.25 -23.74 -5.85
N MET A 131 -45.37 -23.90 -6.86
CA MET A 131 -44.23 -23.00 -7.11
C MET A 131 -44.29 -22.38 -8.50
N VAL A 132 -44.11 -21.07 -8.55
CA VAL A 132 -43.95 -20.30 -9.78
C VAL A 132 -42.51 -19.81 -9.87
N PHE A 133 -41.87 -20.00 -11.03
CA PHE A 133 -40.53 -19.51 -11.30
C PHE A 133 -40.59 -18.32 -12.25
N TYR A 134 -39.79 -17.29 -11.98
CA TYR A 134 -39.62 -16.16 -12.90
C TYR A 134 -38.17 -16.17 -13.36
N TYR A 135 -38.00 -16.23 -14.67
CA TYR A 135 -36.71 -16.25 -15.33
C TYR A 135 -36.44 -14.85 -15.89
N ASP A 136 -35.27 -14.29 -15.56
CA ASP A 136 -34.70 -13.16 -16.29
C ASP A 136 -34.35 -13.60 -17.74
N PRO A 137 -34.02 -12.67 -18.67
CA PRO A 137 -33.65 -13.04 -20.03
C PRO A 137 -32.60 -14.16 -20.05
N ILE A 138 -32.84 -15.19 -20.85
CA ILE A 138 -31.97 -16.35 -20.95
C ILE A 138 -30.95 -16.09 -22.05
N SER A 139 -29.66 -16.19 -21.74
CA SER A 139 -28.61 -16.25 -22.75
C SER A 139 -28.32 -17.70 -23.10
N VAL A 140 -28.21 -18.00 -24.39
CA VAL A 140 -27.86 -19.32 -24.92
C VAL A 140 -26.58 -19.18 -25.72
N SER A 141 -25.62 -20.04 -25.40
CA SER A 141 -24.41 -20.23 -26.20
C SER A 141 -24.35 -21.68 -26.66
N VAL A 142 -24.01 -21.86 -27.94
CA VAL A 142 -23.73 -23.16 -28.54
C VAL A 142 -22.24 -23.21 -28.78
N THR A 143 -21.57 -24.19 -28.18
CA THR A 143 -20.14 -24.43 -28.37
C THR A 143 -19.93 -25.87 -28.87
N THR A 144 -18.76 -26.18 -29.41
CA THR A 144 -18.33 -27.57 -29.58
C THR A 144 -17.87 -28.15 -28.24
N ASP A 145 -17.51 -29.44 -28.21
CA ASP A 145 -16.95 -30.09 -27.01
C ASP A 145 -15.60 -29.50 -26.58
N ASP A 146 -14.83 -28.93 -27.51
CA ASP A 146 -13.58 -28.20 -27.25
C ASP A 146 -13.81 -26.70 -26.93
N ASP A 147 -15.03 -26.33 -26.53
CA ASP A 147 -15.43 -24.95 -26.16
C ASP A 147 -15.30 -23.89 -27.28
N ILE A 148 -15.19 -24.29 -28.55
CA ILE A 148 -15.23 -23.36 -29.70
C ILE A 148 -16.64 -22.78 -29.83
N ALA A 149 -16.75 -21.46 -29.87
CA ALA A 149 -18.04 -20.77 -30.01
C ALA A 149 -18.63 -20.95 -31.41
N VAL A 150 -19.83 -21.54 -31.47
CA VAL A 150 -20.57 -21.78 -32.72
C VAL A 150 -21.61 -20.69 -32.92
N GLY A 151 -22.18 -20.13 -31.84
CA GLY A 151 -23.06 -18.96 -31.89
C GLY A 151 -23.81 -18.72 -30.58
N ALA A 152 -24.46 -17.57 -30.50
CA ALA A 152 -25.23 -17.16 -29.33
C ALA A 152 -26.65 -16.68 -29.72
N ALA A 153 -27.57 -16.75 -28.77
CA ALA A 153 -28.90 -16.17 -28.85
C ALA A 153 -29.39 -15.75 -27.45
N SER A 154 -30.46 -14.97 -27.41
CA SER A 154 -31.16 -14.68 -26.16
C SER A 154 -32.66 -14.90 -26.30
N PHE A 155 -33.32 -15.23 -25.19
CA PHE A 155 -34.77 -15.35 -25.10
C PHE A 155 -35.28 -14.44 -23.97
N PRO A 156 -36.39 -13.71 -24.18
CA PRO A 156 -36.89 -12.75 -23.21
C PRO A 156 -37.27 -13.40 -21.87
N SER A 157 -37.35 -12.58 -20.82
CA SER A 157 -37.82 -13.03 -19.52
C SER A 157 -39.23 -13.63 -19.61
N PHE A 158 -39.48 -14.71 -18.86
CA PHE A 158 -40.81 -15.32 -18.82
C PHE A 158 -41.14 -15.86 -17.43
N THR A 159 -42.43 -16.05 -17.19
CA THR A 159 -42.96 -16.63 -15.97
C THR A 159 -43.40 -18.06 -16.22
N HIS A 160 -42.94 -18.99 -15.38
CA HIS A 160 -43.20 -20.41 -15.49
C HIS A 160 -44.18 -20.85 -14.40
N SER A 161 -45.46 -20.87 -14.77
CA SER A 161 -46.57 -21.27 -13.90
C SER A 161 -46.48 -22.74 -13.45
N THR A 162 -47.28 -23.10 -12.44
CA THR A 162 -47.32 -24.45 -11.86
C THR A 162 -47.76 -25.49 -12.89
N LYS A 163 -47.12 -26.67 -12.88
CA LYS A 163 -47.37 -27.78 -13.84
C LYS A 163 -47.32 -27.40 -15.34
N ASN A 164 -46.70 -26.28 -15.70
CA ASN A 164 -46.66 -25.83 -17.10
C ASN A 164 -45.39 -26.29 -17.83
N THR A 165 -45.51 -26.46 -19.15
CA THR A 165 -44.40 -26.74 -20.05
C THR A 165 -44.30 -25.63 -21.08
N THR A 166 -43.17 -24.93 -21.10
CA THR A 166 -42.93 -23.78 -21.98
C THR A 166 -41.92 -24.18 -23.06
N LEU A 167 -42.23 -23.89 -24.32
CA LEU A 167 -41.32 -24.09 -25.45
C LEU A 167 -40.52 -22.83 -25.71
N LEU A 168 -39.20 -22.91 -25.59
CA LEU A 168 -38.25 -21.82 -25.84
C LEU A 168 -37.66 -22.01 -27.23
N LYS A 169 -37.90 -21.06 -28.13
CA LYS A 169 -37.39 -21.08 -29.50
C LYS A 169 -36.25 -20.08 -29.62
N PHE A 170 -35.07 -20.55 -30.02
CA PHE A 170 -33.86 -19.75 -30.20
C PHE A 170 -33.41 -19.80 -31.66
N ALA A 171 -33.15 -18.63 -32.24
CA ALA A 171 -32.45 -18.50 -33.51
C ALA A 171 -31.00 -18.10 -33.21
N VAL A 172 -30.11 -19.10 -33.17
CA VAL A 172 -28.68 -18.92 -32.86
C VAL A 172 -27.95 -18.58 -34.14
N LYS A 173 -27.17 -17.50 -34.12
CA LYS A 173 -26.34 -17.06 -35.24
C LYS A 173 -24.92 -16.76 -34.76
N SER A 174 -23.93 -16.95 -35.63
CA SER A 174 -22.58 -16.41 -35.45
C SER A 174 -22.13 -15.67 -36.70
N SER A 175 -21.55 -14.48 -36.48
CA SER A 175 -21.01 -13.62 -37.51
C SER A 175 -19.52 -13.43 -37.30
N GLY A 176 -18.73 -14.47 -37.63
CA GLY A 176 -17.29 -14.32 -37.84
C GLY A 176 -16.41 -14.34 -36.59
N GLU A 177 -16.65 -15.28 -35.67
CA GLU A 177 -15.78 -15.47 -34.50
C GLU A 177 -14.44 -16.12 -34.94
N GLN A 178 -13.31 -15.48 -34.64
CA GLN A 178 -11.98 -15.99 -34.98
C GLN A 178 -11.61 -17.19 -34.11
N VAL A 179 -11.11 -18.25 -34.73
CA VAL A 179 -10.72 -19.50 -34.08
C VAL A 179 -9.23 -19.77 -34.36
N ASP A 180 -8.53 -20.29 -33.36
CA ASP A 180 -7.12 -20.68 -33.45
C ASP A 180 -6.90 -21.82 -34.47
N ASP A 181 -5.76 -21.79 -35.16
CA ASP A 181 -5.46 -22.70 -36.28
C ASP A 181 -5.44 -24.19 -35.87
N ALA A 182 -5.10 -24.49 -34.62
CA ALA A 182 -5.13 -25.84 -34.07
C ALA A 182 -6.58 -26.37 -33.97
N SER A 183 -7.50 -25.57 -33.43
CA SER A 183 -8.92 -25.89 -33.33
C SER A 183 -9.65 -25.95 -34.68
N VAL A 184 -9.21 -25.16 -35.66
CA VAL A 184 -9.72 -25.17 -37.05
C VAL A 184 -9.49 -26.52 -37.74
N SER A 185 -8.32 -27.12 -37.56
CA SER A 185 -7.98 -28.41 -38.19
C SER A 185 -8.89 -29.56 -37.72
N LYS A 186 -9.19 -29.57 -36.42
CA LYS A 186 -10.04 -30.57 -35.76
C LYS A 186 -11.53 -30.35 -36.05
N LEU A 187 -11.99 -29.10 -36.08
CA LEU A 187 -13.36 -28.77 -36.48
C LEU A 187 -13.62 -29.17 -37.94
N LYS A 188 -12.64 -28.99 -38.84
CA LYS A 188 -12.70 -29.46 -40.23
C LYS A 188 -12.78 -30.99 -40.33
N SER A 189 -12.06 -31.74 -39.49
CA SER A 189 -12.17 -33.21 -39.47
C SER A 189 -13.53 -33.67 -38.97
N ASP A 190 -14.07 -33.03 -37.94
CA ASP A 190 -15.37 -33.39 -37.35
C ASP A 190 -16.52 -33.09 -38.32
N MET A 191 -16.44 -31.98 -39.08
CA MET A 191 -17.39 -31.66 -40.14
C MET A 191 -17.37 -32.64 -41.33
N ARG A 192 -16.21 -33.28 -41.61
CA ARG A 192 -16.07 -34.29 -42.66
C ARG A 192 -16.47 -35.69 -42.21
N SER A 193 -16.52 -35.93 -40.90
CA SER A 193 -16.90 -37.22 -40.33
C SER A 193 -18.39 -37.51 -40.53
N LYS A 194 -18.76 -38.76 -40.84
CA LYS A 194 -20.17 -39.21 -40.88
C LYS A 194 -20.85 -39.15 -39.50
N SER A 195 -20.06 -38.99 -38.42
CA SER A 195 -20.54 -38.92 -37.03
C SER A 195 -21.14 -37.57 -36.63
N GLY A 196 -20.93 -36.50 -37.40
CA GLY A 196 -21.41 -35.15 -37.10
C GLY A 196 -20.60 -34.43 -36.00
N VAL A 197 -20.75 -33.11 -35.91
CA VAL A 197 -20.07 -32.23 -34.95
C VAL A 197 -20.78 -32.33 -33.59
N PRO A 198 -20.08 -32.68 -32.49
CA PRO A 198 -20.67 -32.66 -31.17
C PRO A 198 -20.86 -31.22 -30.69
N LEU A 199 -22.09 -30.90 -30.30
CA LEU A 199 -22.51 -29.60 -29.80
C LEU A 199 -22.88 -29.67 -28.33
N LYS A 200 -22.43 -28.64 -27.62
CA LYS A 200 -22.71 -28.36 -26.22
C LYS A 200 -23.51 -27.07 -26.13
N ILE A 201 -24.71 -27.16 -25.54
CA ILE A 201 -25.61 -26.02 -25.39
C ILE A 201 -25.59 -25.58 -23.94
N LYS A 202 -25.26 -24.32 -23.70
CA LYS A 202 -25.22 -23.70 -22.37
C LYS A 202 -26.27 -22.59 -22.31
N LEU A 203 -27.25 -22.73 -21.43
CA LEU A 203 -28.20 -21.68 -21.09
C LEU A 203 -27.85 -21.07 -19.73
N GLU A 204 -27.80 -19.74 -19.64
CA GLU A 204 -27.58 -19.01 -18.40
C GLU A 204 -28.70 -18.01 -18.14
N THR A 205 -29.19 -17.98 -16.89
CA THR A 205 -30.23 -17.04 -16.47
C THR A 205 -30.28 -16.90 -14.95
N LYS A 206 -30.94 -15.85 -14.46
CA LYS A 206 -31.26 -15.66 -13.04
C LYS A 206 -32.73 -16.03 -12.81
N VAL A 207 -32.98 -16.80 -11.75
CA VAL A 207 -34.32 -17.29 -11.41
C VAL A 207 -34.69 -16.88 -10.01
N LYS A 208 -35.92 -16.39 -9.85
CA LYS A 208 -36.57 -16.22 -8.55
C LYS A 208 -37.75 -17.19 -8.46
N ALA A 209 -37.90 -17.87 -7.33
CA ALA A 209 -39.04 -18.74 -7.05
C ALA A 209 -40.00 -18.04 -6.10
N LYS A 210 -41.31 -18.22 -6.32
CA LYS A 210 -42.37 -17.77 -5.41
C LYS A 210 -43.09 -18.99 -4.83
N MET A 211 -43.13 -19.06 -3.50
CA MET A 211 -43.79 -20.09 -2.69
C MET A 211 -44.81 -19.39 -1.78
N GLY A 212 -46.09 -19.34 -2.20
CA GLY A 212 -47.10 -18.54 -1.50
C GLY A 212 -46.74 -17.05 -1.48
N ALA A 213 -46.61 -16.46 -0.28
CA ALA A 213 -46.16 -15.07 -0.08
C ALA A 213 -44.63 -14.90 -0.13
N LEU A 214 -43.86 -15.98 0.06
CA LEU A 214 -42.41 -15.94 0.12
C LEU A 214 -41.78 -15.89 -1.29
N LYS A 215 -40.89 -14.93 -1.51
CA LYS A 215 -40.08 -14.82 -2.74
C LYS A 215 -38.62 -15.11 -2.40
N THR A 216 -37.96 -15.99 -3.15
CA THR A 216 -36.53 -16.26 -2.98
C THR A 216 -35.68 -15.15 -3.60
N PRO A 217 -34.44 -14.92 -3.13
CA PRO A 217 -33.47 -14.11 -3.88
C PRO A 217 -33.23 -14.71 -5.27
N LYS A 218 -32.81 -13.86 -6.22
CA LYS A 218 -32.47 -14.30 -7.58
C LYS A 218 -31.20 -15.17 -7.54
N ILE A 219 -31.29 -16.40 -8.02
CA ILE A 219 -30.15 -17.33 -8.11
C ILE A 219 -29.77 -17.51 -9.58
N ARG A 220 -28.47 -17.47 -9.88
CA ARG A 220 -27.96 -17.82 -11.23
C ARG A 220 -28.05 -19.33 -11.43
N ILE A 221 -28.71 -19.74 -12.50
CA ILE A 221 -28.72 -21.14 -12.95
C ILE A 221 -27.96 -21.26 -14.26
N ARG A 222 -27.24 -22.37 -14.41
CA ARG A 222 -26.61 -22.76 -15.67
C ARG A 222 -27.17 -24.12 -16.07
N VAL A 223 -27.75 -24.20 -17.26
CA VAL A 223 -28.28 -25.43 -17.85
C VAL A 223 -27.33 -25.85 -18.96
N THR A 224 -26.79 -27.06 -18.88
CA THR A 224 -25.87 -27.60 -19.88
C THR A 224 -26.47 -28.85 -20.52
N CYS A 225 -26.64 -28.84 -21.83
CA CYS A 225 -27.05 -29.99 -22.63
C CYS A 225 -25.81 -30.47 -23.42
N GLU A 226 -25.38 -31.70 -23.17
CA GLU A 226 -24.22 -32.33 -23.81
C GLU A 226 -24.68 -33.56 -24.61
N GLY A 227 -23.86 -34.02 -25.56
CA GLY A 227 -24.14 -35.23 -26.34
C GLY A 227 -25.09 -35.03 -27.53
N ILE A 228 -25.24 -33.80 -28.02
CA ILE A 228 -26.04 -33.49 -29.21
C ILE A 228 -25.10 -33.46 -30.41
N LYS A 229 -25.33 -34.31 -31.41
CA LYS A 229 -24.49 -34.33 -32.62
C LYS A 229 -25.25 -33.66 -33.76
N ALA A 230 -24.61 -32.70 -34.42
CA ALA A 230 -25.16 -31.99 -35.57
C ALA A 230 -24.36 -32.31 -36.83
N THR A 231 -25.03 -32.83 -37.85
CA THR A 231 -24.45 -33.03 -39.18
C THR A 231 -24.57 -31.75 -39.99
N ALA A 232 -23.47 -31.31 -40.61
CA ALA A 232 -23.48 -30.16 -41.50
C ALA A 232 -24.22 -30.50 -42.81
N PRO A 233 -25.05 -29.60 -43.36
CA PRO A 233 -25.76 -29.85 -44.61
C PRO A 233 -24.80 -29.90 -45.80
N THR A 234 -24.73 -31.03 -46.48
CA THR A 234 -24.04 -31.18 -47.78
C THR A 234 -25.06 -31.01 -48.91
N GLY A 235 -25.14 -29.80 -49.47
CA GLY A 235 -26.06 -29.45 -50.58
C GLY A 235 -27.29 -28.62 -50.17
N LYS A 236 -28.05 -28.12 -51.16
CA LYS A 236 -29.15 -27.12 -51.04
C LYS A 236 -30.39 -27.56 -50.22
N THR A 237 -30.33 -28.63 -49.45
CA THR A 237 -31.42 -29.12 -48.60
C THR A 237 -31.02 -29.13 -47.13
N ALA A 238 -31.74 -28.39 -46.29
CA ALA A 238 -31.50 -28.29 -44.85
C ALA A 238 -31.66 -29.65 -44.17
N THR A 239 -30.58 -30.18 -43.60
CA THR A 239 -30.56 -31.49 -42.93
C THR A 239 -31.11 -31.38 -41.50
N THR A 240 -31.97 -32.33 -41.12
CA THR A 240 -32.53 -32.44 -39.76
C THR A 240 -31.51 -33.14 -38.86
N ALA A 241 -31.01 -32.48 -37.82
CA ALA A 241 -30.17 -33.16 -36.83
C ALA A 241 -31.06 -34.09 -36.00
N SER A 242 -30.78 -35.39 -36.03
CA SER A 242 -31.51 -36.40 -35.26
C SER A 242 -31.06 -36.40 -33.80
N THR A 243 -31.80 -35.73 -32.92
CA THR A 243 -31.75 -36.07 -31.49
C THR A 243 -33.11 -35.82 -30.85
N ALA A 244 -33.90 -36.89 -30.70
CA ALA A 244 -35.11 -36.85 -29.91
C ALA A 244 -34.72 -36.87 -28.41
N ASN A 245 -34.96 -35.75 -27.71
CA ASN A 245 -34.98 -35.65 -26.24
C ASN A 245 -33.64 -35.81 -25.49
N ALA A 246 -32.64 -34.98 -25.80
CA ALA A 246 -31.46 -34.85 -24.92
C ALA A 246 -31.83 -34.15 -23.59
N LYS A 247 -31.63 -34.83 -22.45
CA LYS A 247 -31.85 -34.27 -21.10
C LYS A 247 -30.70 -33.33 -20.71
N CYS A 248 -31.02 -32.11 -20.30
CA CYS A 248 -30.03 -31.14 -19.87
C CYS A 248 -29.78 -31.20 -18.35
N LYS A 249 -28.52 -31.04 -17.95
CA LYS A 249 -28.13 -30.95 -16.54
C LYS A 249 -28.28 -29.51 -16.05
N VAL A 250 -29.09 -29.30 -15.02
CA VAL A 250 -29.23 -27.98 -14.35
C VAL A 250 -28.25 -27.91 -13.18
N ARG A 251 -27.30 -26.99 -13.23
CA ARG A 251 -26.40 -26.66 -12.11
C ARG A 251 -26.79 -25.31 -11.52
N SER A 252 -27.24 -25.31 -10.26
CA SER A 252 -27.33 -24.09 -9.45
C SER A 252 -25.99 -23.92 -8.73
N ARG A 253 -25.22 -22.92 -9.12
CA ARG A 253 -23.95 -22.62 -8.46
C ARG A 253 -24.23 -21.49 -7.47
N VAL A 254 -24.38 -21.81 -6.18
CA VAL A 254 -24.13 -20.82 -5.12
C VAL A 254 -22.61 -20.64 -5.13
N ILE A 255 -22.14 -19.68 -5.93
CA ILE A 255 -20.71 -19.41 -6.06
C ILE A 255 -20.29 -18.60 -4.85
N CYS A 256 -19.93 -19.28 -3.77
CA CYS A 256 -18.94 -18.75 -2.85
C CYS A 256 -17.58 -18.97 -3.52
N ASN A 257 -17.17 -18.07 -4.44
CA ASN A 257 -15.83 -18.13 -5.01
C ASN A 257 -14.85 -17.73 -3.90
N ARG A 258 -14.43 -18.71 -3.08
CA ARG A 258 -13.23 -18.55 -2.26
C ARG A 258 -12.05 -18.86 -3.18
N ASN A 259 -11.45 -17.83 -3.74
CA ASN A 259 -10.19 -17.93 -4.47
C ASN A 259 -9.08 -18.29 -3.47
N TYR A 260 -8.91 -19.57 -3.16
CA TYR A 260 -7.74 -20.02 -2.43
C TYR A 260 -6.58 -20.19 -3.43
N VAL A 261 -5.57 -19.36 -3.26
CA VAL A 261 -4.31 -19.43 -4.01
C VAL A 261 -3.37 -20.34 -3.23
N ALA A 262 -2.77 -21.32 -3.90
CA ALA A 262 -1.75 -22.17 -3.31
C ALA A 262 -0.57 -21.32 -2.79
N LYS A 263 -0.04 -21.69 -1.61
CA LYS A 263 1.03 -20.95 -0.93
C LYS A 263 2.23 -21.84 -0.74
N ASP A 264 3.41 -21.29 -0.97
CA ASP A 264 4.68 -21.92 -0.64
C ASP A 264 5.14 -21.43 0.73
N ILE A 265 5.63 -22.35 1.56
CA ILE A 265 6.08 -22.05 2.92
C ILE A 265 7.55 -22.42 3.03
N SER A 266 8.37 -21.43 3.36
CA SER A 266 9.79 -21.59 3.68
C SER A 266 10.00 -21.41 5.19
N PHE A 267 10.88 -22.20 5.79
CA PHE A 267 11.13 -22.19 7.24
C PHE A 267 12.60 -21.86 7.58
N GLY A 268 12.79 -21.32 8.78
CA GLY A 268 14.06 -21.11 9.45
C GLY A 268 15.10 -20.38 8.62
N VAL A 269 16.32 -20.95 8.58
CA VAL A 269 17.49 -20.34 7.94
C VAL A 269 17.29 -20.16 6.44
N GLY A 270 16.62 -21.10 5.75
CA GLY A 270 16.38 -21.00 4.31
C GLY A 270 15.52 -19.80 3.94
N ALA A 271 14.47 -19.53 4.73
CA ALA A 271 13.62 -18.35 4.54
C ALA A 271 14.40 -17.05 4.79
N ARG A 272 15.18 -16.99 5.87
CA ARG A 272 16.00 -15.81 6.20
C ARG A 272 17.08 -15.55 5.16
N ALA A 273 17.74 -16.58 4.65
CA ALA A 273 18.77 -16.46 3.62
C ALA A 273 18.21 -15.90 2.31
N ALA A 274 17.05 -16.40 1.87
CA ALA A 274 16.38 -15.89 0.66
C ALA A 274 15.97 -14.41 0.81
N MET A 275 15.41 -14.03 1.96
CA MET A 275 15.08 -12.63 2.25
C MET A 275 16.32 -11.75 2.33
N LEU A 276 17.39 -12.21 3.00
CA LEU A 276 18.66 -11.49 3.11
C LEU A 276 19.30 -11.25 1.74
N GLN A 277 19.20 -12.20 0.81
CA GLN A 277 19.66 -12.01 -0.56
C GLN A 277 18.90 -10.87 -1.25
N GLY A 278 17.58 -10.82 -1.09
CA GLY A 278 16.76 -9.74 -1.66
C GLY A 278 17.09 -8.38 -1.07
N VAL A 279 17.25 -8.32 0.26
CA VAL A 279 17.70 -7.12 0.98
C VAL A 279 19.06 -6.66 0.49
N SER A 280 20.02 -7.59 0.38
CA SER A 280 21.38 -7.29 -0.03
C SER A 280 21.42 -6.75 -1.46
N GLU A 281 20.76 -7.38 -2.42
CA GLU A 281 20.79 -6.90 -3.81
C GLU A 281 20.15 -5.51 -3.98
N VAL A 282 19.06 -5.21 -3.25
CA VAL A 282 18.49 -3.85 -3.23
C VAL A 282 19.47 -2.86 -2.60
N ALA A 283 20.06 -3.21 -1.46
CA ALA A 283 21.01 -2.35 -0.76
C ALA A 283 22.29 -2.11 -1.59
N GLU A 284 22.80 -3.12 -2.29
CA GLU A 284 23.94 -2.99 -3.22
C GLU A 284 23.62 -2.01 -4.36
N ALA A 285 22.41 -2.05 -4.91
CA ALA A 285 21.98 -1.12 -5.96
C ALA A 285 21.78 0.31 -5.45
N VAL A 286 21.32 0.47 -4.21
CA VAL A 286 21.06 1.79 -3.60
C VAL A 286 22.34 2.43 -3.04
N LYS A 287 23.22 1.66 -2.42
CA LYS A 287 24.41 2.20 -1.72
C LYS A 287 25.41 2.90 -2.65
N VAL A 288 25.41 2.59 -3.94
CA VAL A 288 26.29 3.26 -4.93
C VAL A 288 25.96 4.75 -5.09
N THR A 289 24.75 5.19 -4.70
CA THR A 289 24.34 6.59 -4.78
C THR A 289 24.78 7.40 -3.56
N MET A 290 25.30 6.75 -2.51
CA MET A 290 25.64 7.39 -1.23
C MET A 290 26.90 8.28 -1.33
N GLY A 291 26.81 9.49 -0.77
CA GLY A 291 27.93 10.42 -0.60
C GLY A 291 28.20 11.33 -1.81
N PRO A 292 29.13 12.29 -1.68
CA PRO A 292 29.37 13.31 -2.71
C PRO A 292 29.90 12.73 -4.04
N LYS A 293 30.62 11.59 -3.96
CA LYS A 293 31.09 10.82 -5.13
C LYS A 293 30.19 9.63 -5.48
N GLY A 294 28.93 9.66 -5.01
CA GLY A 294 27.90 8.70 -5.37
C GLY A 294 27.61 8.72 -6.87
N ARG A 295 27.37 7.54 -7.44
CA ARG A 295 27.11 7.33 -8.87
C ARG A 295 25.61 7.34 -9.16
N ASN A 296 25.24 7.72 -10.39
CA ASN A 296 23.86 7.69 -10.85
C ASN A 296 23.42 6.25 -11.14
N VAL A 297 22.14 5.97 -10.88
CA VAL A 297 21.47 4.72 -11.30
C VAL A 297 20.49 5.05 -12.42
N ILE A 298 20.50 4.23 -13.46
CA ILE A 298 19.60 4.35 -14.61
C ILE A 298 18.49 3.31 -14.46
N ILE A 299 17.24 3.78 -14.54
CA ILE A 299 16.04 2.96 -14.38
C ILE A 299 15.27 2.97 -15.69
N GLU A 300 15.05 1.78 -16.25
CA GLU A 300 14.19 1.60 -17.42
C GLU A 300 12.73 1.92 -17.04
N ARG A 301 12.05 2.67 -17.91
CA ARG A 301 10.60 2.91 -17.82
C ARG A 301 9.91 2.14 -18.92
N SER A 302 8.73 1.58 -18.63
CA SER A 302 7.91 0.87 -19.62
C SER A 302 7.44 1.78 -20.78
N THR A 303 7.39 3.09 -20.54
CA THR A 303 7.08 4.12 -21.53
C THR A 303 7.98 5.35 -21.30
N GLY A 304 8.46 5.97 -22.39
CA GLY A 304 9.31 7.16 -22.33
C GLY A 304 10.82 6.88 -22.18
N SER A 305 11.58 7.92 -21.86
CA SER A 305 13.04 7.83 -21.65
C SER A 305 13.38 7.23 -20.28
N PRO A 306 14.53 6.55 -20.13
CA PRO A 306 14.99 6.03 -18.84
C PRO A 306 15.17 7.16 -17.82
N LYS A 307 14.84 6.89 -16.53
CA LYS A 307 15.09 7.84 -15.44
C LYS A 307 16.51 7.68 -14.96
N VAL A 308 17.26 8.78 -14.85
CA VAL A 308 18.56 8.82 -14.17
C VAL A 308 18.32 9.43 -12.80
N THR A 309 18.80 8.80 -11.73
CA THR A 309 18.57 9.30 -10.37
C THR A 309 19.71 8.92 -9.41
N LYS A 310 19.87 9.74 -8.37
CA LYS A 310 20.67 9.44 -7.17
C LYS A 310 19.80 9.14 -5.94
N ASP A 311 18.49 9.34 -6.03
CA ASP A 311 17.58 9.11 -4.91
C ASP A 311 17.45 7.60 -4.63
N GLY A 312 17.85 7.21 -3.42
CA GLY A 312 17.80 5.83 -2.95
C GLY A 312 16.38 5.26 -2.89
N VAL A 313 15.36 6.09 -2.64
CA VAL A 313 13.96 5.63 -2.60
C VAL A 313 13.47 5.25 -3.99
N THR A 314 13.75 6.11 -4.97
CA THR A 314 13.38 5.85 -6.37
C THR A 314 14.05 4.58 -6.88
N VAL A 315 15.33 4.38 -6.58
CA VAL A 315 16.06 3.14 -6.92
C VAL A 315 15.42 1.95 -6.23
N ALA A 316 15.23 2.00 -4.90
CA ALA A 316 14.66 0.88 -4.15
C ALA A 316 13.27 0.49 -4.68
N LYS A 317 12.39 1.47 -4.97
CA LYS A 317 11.04 1.22 -5.50
C LYS A 317 11.03 0.49 -6.84
N SER A 318 12.01 0.76 -7.70
CA SER A 318 12.08 0.20 -9.05
C SER A 318 12.47 -1.28 -9.11
N ILE A 319 13.02 -1.83 -8.03
CA ILE A 319 13.55 -3.21 -8.01
C ILE A 319 12.45 -4.18 -7.59
N GLU A 320 12.06 -5.10 -8.48
CA GLU A 320 11.18 -6.23 -8.16
C GLU A 320 11.82 -7.54 -8.60
N PHE A 321 11.77 -8.57 -7.74
CA PHE A 321 12.32 -9.88 -8.04
C PHE A 321 11.24 -10.87 -8.44
N LYS A 322 11.57 -11.71 -9.42
CA LYS A 322 10.72 -12.84 -9.85
C LYS A 322 10.52 -13.85 -8.72
N ASP A 323 11.59 -14.15 -7.98
CA ASP A 323 11.53 -14.99 -6.79
C ASP A 323 10.78 -14.25 -5.67
N LYS A 324 9.66 -14.84 -5.22
CA LYS A 324 8.78 -14.24 -4.21
C LYS A 324 9.39 -14.21 -2.82
N ALA A 325 10.21 -15.21 -2.42
CA ALA A 325 10.84 -15.21 -1.10
C ALA A 325 11.88 -14.08 -1.02
N LYS A 326 12.66 -13.92 -2.08
CA LYS A 326 13.59 -12.79 -2.25
C LYS A 326 12.87 -11.44 -2.34
N ASN A 327 11.77 -11.37 -3.08
CA ASN A 327 10.98 -10.14 -3.22
C ASN A 327 10.37 -9.67 -1.90
N VAL A 328 10.00 -10.58 -1.00
CA VAL A 328 9.55 -10.20 0.36
C VAL A 328 10.63 -9.40 1.09
N GLY A 329 11.90 -9.82 1.00
CA GLY A 329 13.03 -9.06 1.56
C GLY A 329 13.17 -7.68 0.91
N ALA A 330 13.05 -7.61 -0.42
CA ALA A 330 13.11 -6.35 -1.17
C ALA A 330 12.00 -5.36 -0.79
N GLU A 331 10.75 -5.83 -0.69
CA GLU A 331 9.60 -5.00 -0.30
C GLU A 331 9.76 -4.42 1.11
N LEU A 332 10.37 -5.16 2.03
CA LEU A 332 10.64 -4.67 3.38
C LEU A 332 11.69 -3.55 3.39
N VAL A 333 12.73 -3.62 2.56
CA VAL A 333 13.70 -2.51 2.38
C VAL A 333 13.02 -1.30 1.77
N LYS A 334 12.17 -1.49 0.76
CA LYS A 334 11.37 -0.40 0.19
C LYS A 334 10.51 0.27 1.25
N GLN A 335 9.93 -0.51 2.15
CA GLN A 335 9.12 0.01 3.25
C GLN A 335 9.96 0.86 4.22
N VAL A 336 11.20 0.45 4.55
CA VAL A 336 12.15 1.26 5.35
C VAL A 336 12.44 2.58 4.65
N ALA A 337 12.89 2.52 3.39
CA ALA A 337 13.24 3.71 2.63
C ALA A 337 12.05 4.68 2.53
N ASN A 338 10.83 4.16 2.32
CA ASN A 338 9.61 4.96 2.29
C ASN A 338 9.23 5.57 3.65
N ALA A 339 9.40 4.83 4.75
CA ALA A 339 9.09 5.32 6.09
C ALA A 339 10.03 6.47 6.48
N THR A 340 11.33 6.30 6.24
CA THR A 340 12.34 7.33 6.52
C THR A 340 12.10 8.57 5.65
N ASN A 341 11.80 8.39 4.35
CA ASN A 341 11.50 9.51 3.46
C ASN A 341 10.27 10.30 3.89
N LYS A 342 9.24 9.64 4.43
CA LYS A 342 8.03 10.34 4.88
C LYS A 342 8.25 11.23 6.10
N VAL A 343 9.14 10.85 7.00
CA VAL A 343 9.34 11.57 8.28
C VAL A 343 10.46 12.61 8.17
N ALA A 344 11.55 12.25 7.51
CA ALA A 344 12.74 13.08 7.43
C ALA A 344 13.00 13.66 6.03
N GLY A 345 12.48 13.01 4.98
CA GLY A 345 12.66 13.43 3.59
C GLY A 345 14.09 13.37 3.07
N ASP A 346 14.99 12.72 3.82
CA ASP A 346 16.37 12.41 3.47
C ASP A 346 16.81 11.17 4.30
N GLY A 347 18.03 10.66 4.08
CA GLY A 347 18.62 9.54 4.84
C GLY A 347 18.16 8.16 4.38
N THR A 348 17.50 8.09 3.23
CA THR A 348 16.87 6.87 2.71
C THR A 348 17.92 5.83 2.34
N THR A 349 18.97 6.25 1.63
CA THR A 349 20.16 5.44 1.32
C THR A 349 20.85 4.99 2.61
N CYS A 350 20.97 5.86 3.63
CA CYS A 350 21.54 5.51 4.93
C CYS A 350 20.72 4.42 5.64
N ALA A 351 19.40 4.55 5.66
CA ALA A 351 18.51 3.55 6.24
C ALA A 351 18.65 2.19 5.55
N THR A 352 18.78 2.15 4.22
CA THR A 352 18.98 0.88 3.49
C THR A 352 20.33 0.21 3.80
N VAL A 353 21.43 0.98 3.87
CA VAL A 353 22.76 0.46 4.20
C VAL A 353 22.80 -0.05 5.64
N LEU A 354 22.21 0.68 6.58
CA LEU A 354 22.06 0.24 7.97
C LEU A 354 21.22 -1.04 8.06
N THR A 355 20.12 -1.13 7.31
CA THR A 355 19.26 -2.33 7.27
C THR A 355 20.05 -3.55 6.81
N GLN A 356 20.84 -3.42 5.74
CA GLN A 356 21.69 -4.50 5.24
C GLN A 356 22.71 -4.95 6.30
N ALA A 357 23.39 -4.00 6.94
CA ALA A 357 24.42 -4.29 7.93
C ALA A 357 23.86 -4.98 9.19
N ILE A 358 22.77 -4.45 9.75
CA ILE A 358 22.12 -5.01 10.94
C ILE A 358 21.56 -6.40 10.63
N LEU A 359 20.87 -6.56 9.50
CA LEU A 359 20.27 -7.83 9.13
C LEU A 359 21.31 -8.92 8.85
N THR A 360 22.41 -8.58 8.16
CA THR A 360 23.47 -9.54 7.84
C THR A 360 24.10 -10.10 9.12
N GLU A 361 24.49 -9.24 10.06
CA GLU A 361 25.08 -9.66 11.34
C GLU A 361 24.05 -10.32 12.28
N GLY A 362 22.79 -9.88 12.21
CA GLY A 362 21.67 -10.51 12.91
C GLY A 362 21.43 -11.95 12.44
N CYS A 363 21.33 -12.18 11.13
CA CYS A 363 21.16 -13.52 10.56
C CYS A 363 22.33 -14.45 10.90
N LYS A 364 23.58 -13.95 10.88
CA LYS A 364 24.76 -14.71 11.33
C LYS A 364 24.64 -15.12 12.81
N SER A 365 24.22 -14.20 13.66
CA SER A 365 24.07 -14.46 15.11
C SER A 365 22.95 -15.46 15.40
N VAL A 366 21.82 -15.36 14.70
CA VAL A 366 20.72 -16.34 14.82
C VAL A 366 21.15 -17.72 14.31
N ALA A 367 21.92 -17.78 13.21
CA ALA A 367 22.47 -19.04 12.71
C ALA A 367 23.47 -19.69 13.68
N ALA A 368 24.14 -18.89 14.53
CA ALA A 368 25.02 -19.36 15.59
C ALA A 368 24.26 -19.88 16.84
N GLY A 369 22.92 -19.85 16.84
CA GLY A 369 22.10 -20.39 17.93
C GLY A 369 21.81 -19.41 19.07
N VAL A 370 22.06 -18.11 18.86
CA VAL A 370 21.78 -17.04 19.85
C VAL A 370 20.27 -16.88 20.05
N ASN A 371 19.83 -16.59 21.29
CA ASN A 371 18.42 -16.31 21.55
C ASN A 371 17.98 -15.01 20.86
N VAL A 372 17.05 -15.15 19.91
CA VAL A 372 16.55 -14.06 19.08
C VAL A 372 15.86 -12.95 19.91
N MET A 373 15.20 -13.30 21.01
CA MET A 373 14.48 -12.32 21.83
C MET A 373 15.43 -11.46 22.68
N ASP A 374 16.49 -12.08 23.19
CA ASP A 374 17.57 -11.36 23.89
C ASP A 374 18.37 -10.51 22.91
N LEU A 375 18.63 -11.03 21.70
CA LEU A 375 19.26 -10.28 20.61
C LEU A 375 18.48 -9.01 20.28
N ARG A 376 17.14 -9.14 20.14
CA ARG A 376 16.24 -8.01 19.90
C ARG A 376 16.32 -6.97 21.00
N SER A 377 16.34 -7.43 22.26
CA SER A 377 16.42 -6.54 23.41
C SER A 377 17.76 -5.79 23.44
N GLY A 378 18.87 -6.49 23.16
CA GLY A 378 20.20 -5.89 23.02
C GLY A 378 20.29 -4.81 21.94
N ILE A 379 19.72 -5.09 20.76
CA ILE A 379 19.67 -4.12 19.66
C ILE A 379 18.86 -2.88 20.05
N ASN A 380 17.67 -3.04 20.63
CA ASN A 380 16.85 -1.91 21.07
C ASN A 380 17.57 -1.01 22.09
N MET A 381 18.21 -1.62 23.10
CA MET A 381 18.99 -0.86 24.09
C MET A 381 20.13 -0.07 23.45
N ALA A 382 20.82 -0.66 22.47
CA ALA A 382 21.90 0.03 21.76
C ALA A 382 21.36 1.19 20.91
N VAL A 383 20.23 1.00 20.22
CA VAL A 383 19.59 2.07 19.44
C VAL A 383 19.18 3.23 20.36
N ASP A 384 18.52 2.95 21.49
CA ASP A 384 18.10 3.99 22.43
C ASP A 384 19.29 4.77 23.02
N ALA A 385 20.40 4.09 23.32
CA ALA A 385 21.64 4.72 23.78
C ALA A 385 22.25 5.64 22.71
N VAL A 386 22.29 5.19 21.45
CA VAL A 386 22.79 5.99 20.32
C VAL A 386 21.90 7.22 20.08
N ILE A 387 20.58 7.08 20.14
CA ILE A 387 19.66 8.21 19.97
C ILE A 387 19.88 9.26 21.07
N SER A 388 20.04 8.80 22.31
CA SER A 388 20.29 9.68 23.45
C SER A 388 21.64 10.42 23.32
N ASP A 389 22.65 9.74 22.79
CA ASP A 389 23.95 10.32 22.48
C ASP A 389 23.89 11.37 21.36
N LEU A 390 23.19 11.07 20.26
CA LEU A 390 23.00 12.00 19.15
C LEU A 390 22.26 13.27 19.58
N LYS A 391 21.18 13.12 20.37
CA LYS A 391 20.44 14.28 20.90
C LYS A 391 21.29 15.15 21.84
N ARG A 392 22.19 14.54 22.61
CA ARG A 392 23.11 15.29 23.48
C ARG A 392 24.16 16.08 22.70
N ARG A 393 24.57 15.59 21.53
CA ARG A 393 25.55 16.25 20.64
C ARG A 393 24.92 17.20 19.63
N ALA A 394 23.60 17.25 19.55
CA ALA A 394 22.86 18.10 18.62
C ALA A 394 23.17 19.59 18.86
N GLN A 395 23.49 20.31 17.79
CA GLN A 395 23.63 21.76 17.80
C GLN A 395 22.42 22.39 17.10
N MET A 396 21.74 23.33 17.76
CA MET A 396 20.58 24.00 17.17
C MET A 396 21.05 25.08 16.20
N ILE A 397 20.51 25.07 14.98
CA ILE A 397 20.81 26.09 13.97
C ILE A 397 19.79 27.22 14.01
N SER A 398 20.27 28.43 13.75
CA SER A 398 19.40 29.60 13.69
C SER A 398 19.81 30.61 12.63
N THR A 399 21.06 30.54 12.15
CA THR A 399 21.59 31.48 11.17
C THR A 399 21.26 31.03 9.75
N SER A 400 21.11 32.01 8.85
CA SER A 400 20.87 31.75 7.42
C SER A 400 22.03 31.01 6.76
N GLU A 401 23.26 31.28 7.21
CA GLU A 401 24.47 30.59 6.72
C GLU A 401 24.48 29.10 7.07
N GLU A 402 24.11 28.74 8.30
CA GLU A 402 23.98 27.33 8.71
C GLU A 402 22.89 26.62 7.91
N ILE A 403 21.73 27.26 7.69
CA ILE A 403 20.65 26.71 6.86
C ILE A 403 21.13 26.50 5.42
N THR A 404 21.87 27.47 4.87
CA THR A 404 22.48 27.38 3.54
C THR A 404 23.46 26.21 3.46
N GLN A 405 24.27 25.99 4.49
CA GLN A 405 25.19 24.85 4.55
C GLN A 405 24.45 23.52 4.52
N VAL A 406 23.45 23.30 5.40
CA VAL A 406 22.63 22.08 5.41
C VAL A 406 22.00 21.85 4.03
N ALA A 407 21.37 22.89 3.47
CA ALA A 407 20.72 22.83 2.17
C ALA A 407 21.71 22.47 1.05
N THR A 408 22.92 23.06 1.07
CA THR A 408 23.96 22.83 0.05
C THR A 408 24.44 21.38 0.06
N ILE A 409 24.64 20.80 1.25
CA ILE A 409 25.12 19.41 1.37
C ILE A 409 24.07 18.44 0.84
N SER A 410 22.82 18.59 1.29
CA SER A 410 21.70 17.77 0.83
C SER A 410 21.41 17.99 -0.66
N ALA A 411 21.72 19.18 -1.20
CA ALA A 411 21.69 19.47 -2.62
C ALA A 411 22.95 19.00 -3.37
N ASN A 412 23.64 17.95 -2.92
CA ASN A 412 24.85 17.38 -3.56
C ASN A 412 25.98 18.40 -3.81
N GLY A 413 26.12 19.41 -2.95
CA GLY A 413 27.15 20.45 -3.04
C GLY A 413 26.77 21.67 -3.89
N GLU A 414 25.52 21.78 -4.36
CA GLU A 414 25.04 22.92 -5.17
C GLU A 414 24.62 24.10 -4.28
N ARG A 415 25.52 25.09 -4.17
CA ARG A 415 25.33 26.24 -3.27
C ARG A 415 24.16 27.16 -3.69
N GLU A 416 23.91 27.29 -4.99
CA GLU A 416 22.80 28.12 -5.52
C GLU A 416 21.43 27.67 -4.97
N ILE A 417 21.18 26.35 -4.98
CA ILE A 417 19.98 25.76 -4.39
C ILE A 417 19.92 26.07 -2.89
N GLY A 418 21.05 25.93 -2.19
CA GLY A 418 21.10 26.18 -0.75
C GLY A 418 20.76 27.63 -0.38
N GLU A 419 21.32 28.61 -1.10
CA GLU A 419 21.04 30.03 -0.89
C GLU A 419 19.59 30.38 -1.23
N MET A 420 19.00 29.76 -2.25
CA MET A 420 17.58 29.95 -2.57
C MET A 420 16.65 29.36 -1.51
N ILE A 421 16.97 28.18 -0.97
CA ILE A 421 16.20 27.57 0.13
C ILE A 421 16.29 28.43 1.38
N ALA A 422 17.48 28.93 1.75
CA ALA A 422 17.65 29.81 2.89
C ALA A 422 16.84 31.11 2.72
N ARG A 423 16.91 31.76 1.54
CA ARG A 423 16.09 32.94 1.21
C ARG A 423 14.59 32.64 1.25
N ALA A 424 14.17 31.46 0.82
CA ALA A 424 12.77 31.05 0.92
C ALA A 424 12.34 30.94 2.40
N MET A 425 13.12 30.24 3.23
CA MET A 425 12.85 30.08 4.66
C MET A 425 12.85 31.41 5.43
N GLU A 426 13.70 32.37 5.05
CA GLU A 426 13.66 33.73 5.63
C GLU A 426 12.37 34.46 5.29
N LYS A 427 11.88 34.35 4.05
CA LYS A 427 10.66 35.05 3.60
C LYS A 427 9.38 34.44 4.17
N VAL A 428 9.27 33.11 4.18
CA VAL A 428 8.05 32.42 4.67
C VAL A 428 8.11 32.08 6.17
N GLY A 429 9.28 32.21 6.78
CA GLY A 429 9.54 31.80 8.17
C GLY A 429 9.83 30.31 8.32
N LYS A 430 10.25 29.91 9.53
CA LYS A 430 10.64 28.51 9.86
C LYS A 430 9.51 27.50 9.62
N GLU A 431 8.27 27.90 9.90
CA GLU A 431 7.06 27.08 9.69
C GLU A 431 6.41 27.30 8.32
N GLY A 432 7.02 28.15 7.49
CA GLY A 432 6.50 28.52 6.20
C GLY A 432 6.46 27.37 5.20
N ILE A 433 5.49 27.42 4.29
CA ILE A 433 5.30 26.37 3.28
C ILE A 433 6.19 26.71 2.09
N ILE A 434 7.06 25.77 1.73
CA ILE A 434 7.91 25.83 0.55
C ILE A 434 7.51 24.66 -0.34
N THR A 435 7.23 24.94 -1.61
CA THR A 435 6.80 23.99 -2.64
C THR A 435 7.73 24.04 -3.82
N VAL A 436 7.99 22.89 -4.44
CA VAL A 436 8.85 22.77 -5.61
C VAL A 436 7.97 22.51 -6.84
N SER A 437 8.23 23.23 -7.91
CA SER A 437 7.51 23.16 -9.19
C SER A 437 8.49 23.19 -10.36
N ASP A 438 8.04 22.72 -11.52
CA ASP A 438 8.87 22.70 -12.72
C ASP A 438 8.90 24.11 -13.32
N GLY A 439 10.11 24.64 -13.54
CA GLY A 439 10.34 25.90 -14.21
C GLY A 439 10.30 25.75 -15.73
N ASN A 440 9.84 26.79 -16.42
CA ASN A 440 9.90 26.87 -17.88
C ASN A 440 11.17 27.59 -18.38
N THR A 441 11.99 28.08 -17.45
CA THR A 441 13.22 28.84 -17.69
C THR A 441 14.44 27.96 -17.42
N PHE A 442 15.60 28.38 -17.92
CA PHE A 442 16.86 27.68 -17.67
C PHE A 442 17.34 27.85 -16.22
N ASP A 443 17.07 29.02 -15.64
CA ASP A 443 17.50 29.39 -14.30
C ASP A 443 16.44 29.04 -13.25
N ASN A 444 16.87 28.88 -11.99
CA ASN A 444 15.97 28.66 -10.88
C ASN A 444 15.30 29.98 -10.45
N GLU A 445 13.99 29.93 -10.16
CA GLU A 445 13.24 31.10 -9.70
C GLU A 445 12.57 30.84 -8.33
N LEU A 446 12.54 31.86 -7.48
CA LEU A 446 11.83 31.83 -6.20
C LEU A 446 10.71 32.87 -6.22
N GLU A 447 9.46 32.39 -6.23
CA GLU A 447 8.26 33.24 -6.16
C GLU A 447 7.61 33.06 -4.79
N VAL A 448 7.36 34.14 -4.05
CA VAL A 448 6.59 34.08 -2.80
C VAL A 448 5.18 34.53 -3.10
N VAL A 449 4.23 33.63 -2.87
CA VAL A 449 2.82 33.82 -3.22
C VAL A 449 1.96 33.64 -1.98
N GLU A 450 0.82 34.29 -1.94
CA GLU A 450 -0.17 34.04 -0.88
C GLU A 450 -0.79 32.66 -1.11
N GLY A 451 -0.87 31.84 -0.06
CA GLY A 451 -1.38 30.48 -0.17
C GLY A 451 -1.46 29.78 1.19
N MET A 452 -2.06 28.59 1.20
CA MET A 452 -2.31 27.81 2.41
C MET A 452 -2.13 26.32 2.15
N LYS A 453 -1.64 25.60 3.18
CA LYS A 453 -1.58 24.14 3.22
C LYS A 453 -2.60 23.58 4.22
N LEU A 454 -3.37 22.59 3.79
CA LEU A 454 -4.33 21.84 4.60
C LEU A 454 -3.82 20.41 4.79
N ALA A 455 -3.87 19.89 6.03
CA ALA A 455 -3.42 18.52 6.37
C ALA A 455 -4.47 17.44 6.02
N ARG A 456 -5.00 17.51 4.80
CA ARG A 456 -5.96 16.56 4.22
C ARG A 456 -5.71 16.39 2.74
N GLY A 457 -5.63 15.14 2.29
CA GLY A 457 -5.50 14.78 0.89
C GLY A 457 -6.80 14.36 0.21
N TYR A 458 -6.67 13.79 -0.99
CA TYR A 458 -7.80 13.32 -1.78
C TYR A 458 -8.52 12.15 -1.09
N MET A 459 -9.86 12.13 -1.15
CA MET A 459 -10.64 11.02 -0.58
C MET A 459 -10.50 9.73 -1.39
N SER A 460 -10.18 9.82 -2.68
CA SER A 460 -10.05 8.68 -3.58
C SER A 460 -8.83 8.86 -4.49
N PRO A 461 -7.97 7.82 -4.64
CA PRO A 461 -6.85 7.85 -5.58
C PRO A 461 -7.28 8.05 -7.05
N TYR A 462 -8.54 7.78 -7.37
CA TYR A 462 -9.05 8.05 -8.70
C TYR A 462 -9.07 9.56 -9.06
N PHE A 463 -8.89 10.47 -8.10
CA PHE A 463 -8.74 11.90 -8.35
C PHE A 463 -7.34 12.32 -8.83
N ILE A 464 -6.34 11.44 -8.78
CA ILE A 464 -4.98 11.70 -9.30
C ILE A 464 -5.02 12.09 -10.78
N THR A 465 -4.38 13.22 -11.12
CA THR A 465 -4.21 13.69 -12.50
C THR A 465 -2.85 13.28 -13.04
N ASP A 466 -1.81 13.35 -12.20
CA ASP A 466 -0.46 12.90 -12.54
C ASP A 466 -0.14 11.58 -11.84
N GLN A 467 -0.03 10.52 -12.64
CA GLN A 467 0.26 9.17 -12.15
C GLN A 467 1.71 9.03 -11.64
N MET A 468 2.64 9.90 -12.07
CA MET A 468 4.04 9.83 -11.66
C MET A 468 4.22 10.35 -10.24
N THR A 469 3.72 11.55 -9.97
CA THR A 469 3.82 12.18 -8.63
C THR A 469 2.71 11.72 -7.68
N GLN A 470 1.69 11.01 -8.17
CA GLN A 470 0.50 10.62 -7.40
C GLN A 470 -0.22 11.85 -6.79
N LYS A 471 -0.20 12.98 -7.49
CA LYS A 471 -0.85 14.24 -7.08
C LYS A 471 -2.02 14.57 -8.03
N CYS A 472 -3.03 15.22 -7.48
CA CYS A 472 -4.09 15.87 -8.25
C CYS A 472 -3.75 17.34 -8.38
N GLU A 473 -3.45 17.78 -9.59
CA GLU A 473 -3.19 19.18 -9.91
C GLU A 473 -4.43 19.79 -10.55
N LEU A 474 -4.93 20.87 -9.94
CA LEU A 474 -6.04 21.64 -10.44
C LEU A 474 -5.60 23.06 -10.80
N GLN A 475 -5.93 23.52 -12.01
CA GLN A 475 -5.65 24.86 -12.52
C GLN A 475 -6.91 25.73 -12.52
N ASN A 476 -6.79 26.93 -11.95
CA ASN A 476 -7.89 27.88 -11.76
C ASN A 476 -9.19 27.24 -11.21
N PRO A 477 -9.15 26.40 -10.16
CA PRO A 477 -10.35 25.70 -9.70
C PRO A 477 -11.36 26.63 -9.03
N LEU A 478 -12.63 26.22 -9.09
CA LEU A 478 -13.69 26.67 -8.19
C LEU A 478 -13.61 25.84 -6.91
N ILE A 479 -13.70 26.49 -5.76
CA ILE A 479 -13.55 25.85 -4.44
C ILE A 479 -14.88 25.93 -3.70
N LEU A 480 -15.52 24.78 -3.54
CA LEU A 480 -16.72 24.64 -2.72
C LEU A 480 -16.32 24.37 -1.27
N ILE A 481 -16.78 25.20 -0.34
CA ILE A 481 -16.48 25.05 1.08
C ILE A 481 -17.78 24.76 1.85
N CYS A 482 -17.93 23.53 2.30
CA CYS A 482 -19.10 23.06 3.02
C CYS A 482 -18.76 22.64 4.45
N GLY A 483 -19.52 23.14 5.42
CA GLY A 483 -19.37 22.78 6.83
C GLY A 483 -19.97 21.41 7.19
N LYS A 484 -20.83 20.85 6.33
CA LYS A 484 -21.57 19.60 6.54
C LYS A 484 -21.10 18.46 5.63
N LYS A 485 -21.64 17.28 5.87
CA LYS A 485 -21.45 16.10 5.02
C LYS A 485 -22.32 16.19 3.77
N ILE A 486 -21.75 15.88 2.61
CA ILE A 486 -22.49 15.82 1.36
C ILE A 486 -23.10 14.43 1.21
N THR A 487 -24.41 14.36 1.39
CA THR A 487 -25.22 13.15 1.21
C THR A 487 -26.19 13.27 0.02
N ASN A 488 -26.71 14.47 -0.24
CA ASN A 488 -27.68 14.70 -1.31
C ASN A 488 -26.99 14.68 -2.69
N LEU A 489 -27.41 13.76 -3.55
CA LEU A 489 -26.92 13.66 -4.92
C LEU A 489 -27.44 14.81 -5.80
N HIS A 490 -28.64 15.33 -5.52
CA HIS A 490 -29.26 16.33 -6.38
C HIS A 490 -28.46 17.64 -6.37
N SER A 491 -28.17 18.16 -5.19
CA SER A 491 -27.36 19.38 -5.00
C SER A 491 -25.96 19.22 -5.61
N LEU A 492 -25.38 18.03 -5.53
CA LEU A 492 -24.06 17.74 -6.10
C LEU A 492 -24.06 17.81 -7.63
N VAL A 493 -25.14 17.36 -8.28
CA VAL A 493 -25.28 17.45 -9.74
C VAL A 493 -25.34 18.91 -10.19
N GLU A 494 -26.12 19.75 -9.49
CA GLU A 494 -26.22 21.17 -9.82
C GLU A 494 -24.88 21.90 -9.67
N ILE A 495 -24.13 21.59 -8.60
CA ILE A 495 -22.77 22.10 -8.38
C ILE A 495 -21.82 21.69 -9.53
N LEU A 496 -21.89 20.45 -9.99
CA LEU A 496 -21.08 19.96 -11.10
C LEU A 496 -21.46 20.64 -12.41
N GLU A 497 -22.75 20.85 -12.67
CA GLU A 497 -23.23 21.56 -13.85
C GLU A 497 -22.70 23.00 -13.90
N LEU A 498 -22.66 23.70 -12.75
CA LEU A 498 -22.07 25.04 -12.66
C LEU A 498 -20.58 25.06 -13.03
N ALA A 499 -19.81 24.09 -12.55
CA ALA A 499 -18.39 23.97 -12.87
C ALA A 499 -18.16 23.67 -14.36
N ILE A 500 -18.94 22.74 -14.92
CA ILE A 500 -18.89 22.37 -16.35
C ILE A 500 -19.28 23.55 -17.22
N LYS A 501 -20.34 24.29 -16.87
CA LYS A 501 -20.82 25.47 -17.61
C LYS A 501 -19.77 26.58 -17.69
N LYS A 502 -18.94 26.72 -16.66
CA LYS A 502 -17.81 27.66 -16.65
C LYS A 502 -16.53 27.09 -17.25
N SER A 503 -16.51 25.82 -17.63
CA SER A 503 -15.31 25.10 -18.09
C SER A 503 -14.14 25.24 -17.10
N ARG A 504 -14.44 25.22 -15.80
CA ARG A 504 -13.44 25.33 -14.72
C ARG A 504 -13.40 24.04 -13.91
N GLU A 505 -12.21 23.76 -13.37
CA GLU A 505 -11.96 22.61 -12.53
C GLU A 505 -12.58 22.82 -11.14
N LEU A 506 -12.88 21.75 -10.38
CA LEU A 506 -13.64 21.85 -9.13
C LEU A 506 -12.93 21.18 -7.95
N LEU A 507 -12.75 21.90 -6.86
CA LEU A 507 -12.32 21.37 -5.57
C LEU A 507 -13.50 21.40 -4.59
N ILE A 508 -13.82 20.27 -3.99
CA ILE A 508 -14.86 20.14 -2.96
C ILE A 508 -14.18 19.93 -1.61
N VAL A 509 -14.42 20.84 -0.67
CA VAL A 509 -13.99 20.75 0.72
C VAL A 509 -15.22 20.60 1.61
N ALA A 510 -15.43 19.43 2.19
CA ALA A 510 -16.60 19.13 3.02
C ALA A 510 -16.19 18.39 4.30
N GLU A 511 -17.04 18.33 5.32
CA GLU A 511 -16.78 17.48 6.50
C GLU A 511 -16.51 16.02 6.08
N ASP A 512 -17.39 15.50 5.21
CA ASP A 512 -17.25 14.21 4.57
C ASP A 512 -18.08 14.17 3.28
N VAL A 513 -17.74 13.25 2.39
CA VAL A 513 -18.51 12.96 1.19
C VAL A 513 -18.95 11.51 1.26
N ASP A 514 -20.26 11.26 1.20
CA ASP A 514 -20.79 9.90 1.31
C ASP A 514 -20.30 9.02 0.14
N SER A 515 -20.22 7.71 0.38
CA SER A 515 -19.75 6.71 -0.57
C SER A 515 -20.49 6.72 -1.90
N GLU A 516 -21.79 7.00 -1.89
CA GLU A 516 -22.61 7.13 -3.11
C GLU A 516 -22.25 8.40 -3.88
N ALA A 517 -22.20 9.55 -3.21
CA ALA A 517 -21.77 10.82 -3.79
C ALA A 517 -20.33 10.75 -4.35
N LEU A 518 -19.40 10.16 -3.60
CA LEU A 518 -18.02 9.95 -4.01
C LEU A 518 -17.93 9.06 -5.27
N SER A 519 -18.75 8.01 -5.34
CA SER A 519 -18.79 7.13 -6.52
C SER A 519 -19.26 7.88 -7.76
N VAL A 520 -20.23 8.78 -7.62
CA VAL A 520 -20.70 9.65 -8.71
C VAL A 520 -19.60 10.63 -9.14
N LEU A 521 -18.88 11.25 -8.20
CA LEU A 521 -17.74 12.13 -8.51
C LEU A 521 -16.63 11.40 -9.27
N VAL A 522 -16.26 10.21 -8.80
CA VAL A 522 -15.23 9.38 -9.45
C VAL A 522 -15.68 8.95 -10.86
N LEU A 523 -16.93 8.53 -11.02
CA LEU A 523 -17.47 8.09 -12.31
C LEU A 523 -17.51 9.25 -13.31
N ASN A 524 -17.90 10.46 -12.88
CA ASN A 524 -17.90 11.65 -13.73
C ASN A 524 -16.48 12.07 -14.12
N LYS A 525 -15.52 12.02 -13.18
CA LYS A 525 -14.13 12.29 -13.53
C LYS A 525 -13.60 11.32 -14.59
N LEU A 526 -13.86 10.01 -14.42
CA LEU A 526 -13.34 8.97 -15.32
C LEU A 526 -14.04 8.95 -16.69
N ARG A 527 -15.35 9.20 -16.75
CA ARG A 527 -16.13 9.10 -18.01
C ARG A 527 -16.30 10.43 -18.73
N ALA A 528 -16.57 11.51 -17.99
CA ALA A 528 -16.82 12.82 -18.57
C ALA A 528 -15.56 13.69 -18.65
N GLY A 529 -14.41 13.20 -18.14
CA GLY A 529 -13.13 13.91 -18.18
C GLY A 529 -13.11 15.19 -17.34
N VAL A 530 -14.12 15.41 -16.48
CA VAL A 530 -14.20 16.60 -15.62
C VAL A 530 -13.11 16.51 -14.56
N LYS A 531 -12.22 17.50 -14.53
CA LYS A 531 -11.17 17.59 -13.51
C LYS A 531 -11.77 18.12 -12.21
N LEU A 532 -11.91 17.22 -11.25
CA LEU A 532 -12.41 17.54 -9.92
C LEU A 532 -11.69 16.71 -8.86
N CYS A 533 -11.67 17.23 -7.63
CA CYS A 533 -11.15 16.54 -6.46
C CYS A 533 -12.01 16.84 -5.23
N ALA A 534 -12.25 15.82 -4.40
CA ALA A 534 -12.90 15.97 -3.10
C ALA A 534 -11.91 15.70 -1.96
N ILE A 535 -11.87 16.61 -0.99
CA ILE A 535 -11.06 16.52 0.21
C ILE A 535 -11.94 16.68 1.46
N LYS A 536 -11.50 16.06 2.56
CA LYS A 536 -12.14 16.29 3.87
C LYS A 536 -11.67 17.61 4.46
N ALA A 537 -12.55 18.27 5.20
CA ALA A 537 -12.21 19.47 5.96
C ALA A 537 -11.19 19.12 7.07
N PRO A 538 -10.17 19.98 7.29
CA PRO A 538 -9.17 19.76 8.33
C PRO A 538 -9.70 20.14 9.72
N GLY A 539 -9.23 19.44 10.75
CA GLY A 539 -9.64 19.66 12.14
C GLY A 539 -10.92 18.92 12.55
N PHE A 540 -11.40 19.20 13.75
CA PHE A 540 -12.62 18.64 14.33
C PHE A 540 -13.40 19.72 15.08
N GLY A 541 -14.73 19.56 15.17
CA GLY A 541 -15.61 20.46 15.93
C GLY A 541 -15.47 21.93 15.50
N GLU A 542 -15.31 22.82 16.48
CA GLU A 542 -15.19 24.27 16.26
C GLU A 542 -13.93 24.66 15.48
N ASN A 543 -12.81 23.98 15.74
CA ASN A 543 -11.55 24.23 15.02
C ASN A 543 -11.71 23.93 13.51
N ARG A 544 -12.51 22.92 13.14
CA ARG A 544 -12.83 22.66 11.73
C ARG A 544 -13.60 23.81 11.10
N ARG A 545 -14.61 24.34 11.79
CA ARG A 545 -15.38 25.49 11.30
C ARG A 545 -14.47 26.71 11.12
N ALA A 546 -13.63 27.00 12.11
CA ALA A 546 -12.70 28.12 12.05
C ALA A 546 -11.68 27.99 10.90
N ASN A 547 -11.15 26.79 10.66
CA ASN A 547 -10.27 26.52 9.51
C ASN A 547 -10.98 26.68 8.16
N LEU A 548 -12.26 26.28 8.06
CA LEU A 548 -13.03 26.45 6.83
C LEU A 548 -13.37 27.92 6.57
N GLU A 549 -13.59 28.71 7.61
CA GLU A 549 -13.74 30.17 7.49
C GLU A 549 -12.45 30.83 7.00
N ASP A 550 -11.30 30.45 7.54
CA ASP A 550 -10.01 30.97 7.10
C ASP A 550 -9.73 30.61 5.63
N LEU A 551 -10.11 29.40 5.21
CA LEU A 551 -10.05 28.97 3.82
C LEU A 551 -10.99 29.79 2.91
N ALA A 552 -12.19 30.11 3.40
CA ALA A 552 -13.16 30.93 2.68
C ALA A 552 -12.62 32.35 2.46
N ILE A 553 -12.06 32.97 3.51
CA ILE A 553 -11.44 34.30 3.45
C ILE A 553 -10.26 34.31 2.47
N LEU A 554 -9.36 33.31 2.54
CA LEU A 554 -8.21 33.21 1.62
C LEU A 554 -8.62 33.09 0.16
N THR A 555 -9.67 32.30 -0.12
CA THR A 555 -10.10 32.00 -1.50
C THR A 555 -11.14 32.97 -2.04
N GLY A 556 -11.66 33.87 -1.20
CA GLY A 556 -12.75 34.79 -1.53
C GLY A 556 -14.12 34.11 -1.67
N GLY A 557 -14.28 32.91 -1.12
CA GLY A 557 -15.55 32.17 -1.12
C GLY A 557 -16.32 32.35 0.18
N GLU A 558 -17.50 31.74 0.26
CA GLU A 558 -18.32 31.72 1.49
C GLU A 558 -18.46 30.30 2.05
N LEU A 559 -18.44 30.18 3.39
CA LEU A 559 -18.68 28.91 4.06
C LEU A 559 -20.17 28.56 4.04
N ILE A 560 -20.52 27.50 3.31
CA ILE A 560 -21.88 26.97 3.27
C ILE A 560 -22.15 26.18 4.56
N SER A 561 -23.00 26.74 5.42
CA SER A 561 -23.50 26.12 6.64
C SER A 561 -24.95 26.55 6.88
N GLU A 562 -25.77 25.63 7.39
CA GLU A 562 -27.15 25.95 7.82
C GLU A 562 -27.17 27.00 8.94
N ASP A 563 -26.11 27.09 9.76
CA ASP A 563 -26.00 28.11 10.81
C ASP A 563 -25.98 29.54 10.23
N ARG A 564 -25.54 29.69 8.98
CA ARG A 564 -25.51 30.96 8.24
C ARG A 564 -26.73 31.12 7.31
N GLY A 565 -27.67 30.17 7.32
CA GLY A 565 -28.87 30.19 6.49
C GLY A 565 -28.64 29.84 5.02
N VAL A 566 -27.47 29.33 4.64
CA VAL A 566 -27.14 28.95 3.25
C VAL A 566 -27.24 27.44 3.09
N SER A 567 -28.14 26.99 2.22
CA SER A 567 -28.35 25.57 1.89
C SER A 567 -27.42 25.11 0.76
N LEU A 568 -27.22 23.79 0.63
CA LEU A 568 -26.47 23.20 -0.49
C LEU A 568 -27.25 23.24 -1.81
N ASP A 569 -28.57 23.45 -1.77
CA ASP A 569 -29.46 23.46 -2.94
C ASP A 569 -29.49 24.84 -3.62
N ASP A 570 -29.24 25.93 -2.87
CA ASP A 570 -29.29 27.31 -3.39
C ASP A 570 -27.91 27.87 -3.79
N VAL A 571 -26.95 27.00 -4.13
CA VAL A 571 -25.56 27.41 -4.32
C VAL A 571 -25.38 28.16 -5.64
N LYS A 572 -24.99 29.43 -5.54
CA LYS A 572 -24.60 30.27 -6.67
C LYS A 572 -23.09 30.27 -6.87
N ILE A 573 -22.66 30.62 -8.08
CA ILE A 573 -21.23 30.70 -8.45
C ILE A 573 -20.47 31.70 -7.56
N GLU A 574 -21.13 32.74 -7.08
CA GLU A 574 -20.55 33.77 -6.20
C GLU A 574 -20.09 33.23 -4.84
N LEU A 575 -20.65 32.10 -4.39
CA LEU A 575 -20.27 31.47 -3.11
C LEU A 575 -18.98 30.64 -3.22
N PHE A 576 -18.56 30.30 -4.44
CA PHE A 576 -17.35 29.50 -4.65
C PHE A 576 -16.11 30.37 -4.50
N GLY A 577 -15.14 29.85 -3.74
CA GLY A 577 -13.80 30.41 -3.72
C GLY A 577 -13.06 30.17 -5.03
N THR A 578 -11.99 30.93 -5.25
CA THR A 578 -11.10 30.76 -6.40
C THR A 578 -9.64 30.71 -5.97
N ALA A 579 -8.83 29.98 -6.74
CA ALA A 579 -7.37 29.98 -6.60
C ALA A 579 -6.71 29.78 -7.97
N LYS A 580 -5.43 30.13 -8.13
CA LYS A 580 -4.69 29.94 -9.39
C LYS A 580 -4.28 28.49 -9.63
N LYS A 581 -3.75 27.82 -8.60
CA LYS A 581 -3.37 26.40 -8.65
C LYS A 581 -3.64 25.72 -7.32
N VAL A 582 -4.20 24.52 -7.35
CA VAL A 582 -4.36 23.65 -6.18
C VAL A 582 -3.68 22.33 -6.45
N THR A 583 -2.88 21.86 -5.50
CA THR A 583 -2.22 20.55 -5.59
C THR A 583 -2.66 19.70 -4.39
N VAL A 584 -3.27 18.56 -4.65
CA VAL A 584 -3.77 17.63 -3.63
C VAL A 584 -2.95 16.34 -3.69
N SER A 585 -2.29 15.97 -2.60
CA SER A 585 -1.62 14.69 -2.40
C SER A 585 -2.49 13.72 -1.60
N ALA A 586 -1.95 12.56 -1.21
CA ALA A 586 -2.64 11.60 -0.35
C ALA A 586 -2.91 12.17 1.06
N ASP A 587 -2.01 13.02 1.55
CA ASP A 587 -2.00 13.47 2.95
C ASP A 587 -2.33 14.96 3.08
N ASP A 588 -1.99 15.78 2.08
CA ASP A 588 -2.03 17.24 2.14
C ASP A 588 -2.68 17.88 0.90
N THR A 589 -3.22 19.09 1.06
CA THR A 589 -3.69 19.96 -0.03
C THR A 589 -2.99 21.31 0.07
N ILE A 590 -2.47 21.81 -1.05
CA ILE A 590 -1.80 23.11 -1.13
C ILE A 590 -2.57 23.99 -2.12
N ILE A 591 -2.91 25.19 -1.67
CA ILE A 591 -3.66 26.19 -2.45
C ILE A 591 -2.73 27.38 -2.69
N LEU A 592 -2.51 27.72 -3.96
CA LEU A 592 -1.62 28.80 -4.40
C LEU A 592 -2.43 29.93 -5.04
N HIS A 593 -2.14 31.16 -4.62
CA HIS A 593 -2.83 32.39 -4.99
C HIS A 593 -4.36 32.28 -4.82
N GLY A 594 -4.83 32.42 -3.59
CA GLY A 594 -6.26 32.54 -3.31
C GLY A 594 -6.82 33.87 -3.87
N GLY A 595 -8.08 33.86 -4.30
CA GLY A 595 -8.77 35.04 -4.82
C GLY A 595 -9.37 35.98 -3.76
N GLY A 596 -9.01 35.80 -2.48
CA GLY A 596 -9.49 36.62 -1.38
C GLY A 596 -8.93 38.04 -1.36
N ASP A 597 -9.64 38.96 -0.70
CA ASP A 597 -9.19 40.34 -0.53
C ASP A 597 -8.12 40.41 0.58
N LYS A 598 -6.98 41.04 0.27
CA LYS A 598 -5.83 41.13 1.18
C LYS A 598 -6.17 41.78 2.51
N LYS A 599 -7.05 42.79 2.48
CA LYS A 599 -7.50 43.49 3.69
C LYS A 599 -8.22 42.55 4.66
N LEU A 600 -9.11 41.69 4.16
CA LEU A 600 -9.84 40.73 4.99
C LEU A 600 -8.90 39.66 5.56
N ILE A 601 -7.86 39.28 4.82
CA ILE A 601 -6.84 38.34 5.30
C ILE A 601 -6.00 38.99 6.42
N GLU A 602 -5.60 40.25 6.27
CA GLU A 602 -4.86 41.00 7.29
C GLU A 602 -5.69 41.21 8.57
N GLU A 603 -6.94 41.65 8.44
CA GLU A 603 -7.89 41.78 9.56
C GLU A 603 -8.07 40.44 10.29
N ARG A 604 -8.17 39.33 9.54
CA ARG A 604 -8.26 37.99 10.13
C ARG A 604 -6.98 37.60 10.88
N CYS A 605 -5.81 37.95 10.35
CA CYS A 605 -4.53 37.72 11.02
C CYS A 605 -4.43 38.53 12.33
N GLU A 606 -4.89 39.78 12.35
CA GLU A 606 -4.95 40.61 13.57
C GLU A 606 -5.90 40.03 14.61
N GLN A 607 -7.07 39.54 14.20
CA GLN A 607 -7.99 38.82 15.09
C GLN A 607 -7.32 37.60 15.74
N LEU A 608 -6.56 36.80 14.97
CA LEU A 608 -5.87 35.63 15.51
C LEU A 608 -4.75 36.03 16.49
N ARG A 609 -4.00 37.10 16.22
CA ARG A 609 -3.00 37.63 17.16
C ARG A 609 -3.65 38.11 18.46
N ALA A 610 -4.78 38.82 18.38
CA ALA A 610 -5.52 39.26 19.56
C ALA A 610 -6.04 38.07 20.39
N ILE A 611 -6.50 36.99 19.74
CA ILE A 611 -6.93 35.75 20.43
C ILE A 611 -5.75 35.10 21.17
N MET A 612 -4.55 35.10 20.58
CA MET A 612 -3.37 34.54 21.22
C MET A 612 -2.93 35.33 22.47
N GLU A 613 -3.08 36.65 22.44
CA GLU A 613 -2.73 37.52 23.59
C GLU A 613 -3.78 37.44 24.70
N THR A 614 -5.06 37.35 24.34
CA THR A 614 -6.18 37.37 25.31
C THR A 614 -6.52 36.01 25.90
N SER A 615 -6.26 34.90 25.20
CA SER A 615 -6.52 33.56 25.75
C SER A 615 -5.44 33.15 26.74
N ASP A 616 -5.84 32.52 27.85
CA ASP A 616 -4.91 31.92 28.82
C ASP A 616 -4.60 30.45 28.50
N ALA A 617 -5.40 29.81 27.64
CA ALA A 617 -5.25 28.40 27.32
C ALA A 617 -4.11 28.17 26.32
N THR A 618 -3.11 27.37 26.70
CA THR A 618 -1.99 27.00 25.82
C THR A 618 -2.46 26.34 24.53
N PHE A 619 -3.50 25.50 24.61
CA PHE A 619 -4.10 24.84 23.45
C PHE A 619 -4.65 25.84 22.41
N ASP A 620 -5.34 26.89 22.86
CA ASP A 620 -5.91 27.89 21.96
C ASP A 620 -4.82 28.75 21.32
N LYS A 621 -3.76 29.07 22.08
CA LYS A 621 -2.57 29.77 21.55
C LYS A 621 -1.89 28.95 20.46
N GLU A 622 -1.67 27.66 20.69
CA GLU A 622 -1.08 26.76 19.70
C GLU A 622 -1.96 26.66 18.44
N LYS A 623 -3.29 26.57 18.58
CA LYS A 623 -4.20 26.51 17.42
C LYS A 623 -4.35 27.83 16.69
N ALA A 624 -4.37 28.95 17.39
CA ALA A 624 -4.37 30.27 16.77
C ALA A 624 -3.04 30.52 16.04
N GLN A 625 -1.89 30.13 16.63
CA GLN A 625 -0.59 30.20 15.98
C GLN A 625 -0.54 29.32 14.72
N GLU A 626 -1.02 28.07 14.79
CA GLU A 626 -1.06 27.16 13.63
C GLU A 626 -1.88 27.76 12.47
N ARG A 627 -2.99 28.42 12.78
CA ARG A 627 -3.86 29.08 11.79
C ARG A 627 -3.25 30.37 11.25
N LEU A 628 -2.62 31.17 12.12
CA LEU A 628 -1.92 32.39 11.75
C LEU A 628 -0.75 32.08 10.81
N SER A 629 0.06 31.06 11.10
CA SER A 629 1.16 30.62 10.24
C SER A 629 0.66 30.25 8.84
N LYS A 630 -0.54 29.65 8.73
CA LYS A 630 -1.15 29.27 7.43
C LYS A 630 -1.69 30.43 6.62
N LEU A 631 -2.15 31.51 7.28
CA LEU A 631 -2.69 32.71 6.61
C LEU A 631 -1.60 33.73 6.30
N SER A 632 -0.65 33.94 7.22
CA SER A 632 0.39 34.97 7.14
C SER A 632 1.71 34.49 6.53
N GLY A 633 2.03 33.19 6.64
CA GLY A 633 3.34 32.66 6.24
C GLY A 633 3.58 32.62 4.74
N GLY A 634 2.54 32.82 3.92
CA GLY A 634 2.63 32.68 2.47
C GLY A 634 3.11 31.29 2.05
N VAL A 635 3.30 31.12 0.75
CA VAL A 635 3.88 29.92 0.14
C VAL A 635 5.00 30.35 -0.77
N ALA A 636 6.21 29.84 -0.50
CA ALA A 636 7.32 29.96 -1.43
C ALA A 636 7.19 28.86 -2.49
N VAL A 637 7.21 29.26 -3.75
CA VAL A 637 7.24 28.37 -4.91
C VAL A 637 8.64 28.45 -5.50
N PHE A 638 9.37 27.36 -5.37
CA PHE A 638 10.67 27.15 -6.00
C PHE A 638 10.42 26.55 -7.38
N LYS A 639 10.77 27.27 -8.45
CA LYS A 639 10.69 26.78 -9.82
C LYS A 639 12.08 26.32 -10.24
N VAL A 640 12.19 25.02 -10.53
CA VAL A 640 13.47 24.40 -10.91
C VAL A 640 13.66 24.54 -12.41
N GLY A 641 14.75 25.21 -12.80
CA GLY A 641 15.14 25.36 -14.20
C GLY A 641 16.05 24.23 -14.70
N GLY A 642 16.09 24.02 -16.01
CA GLY A 642 16.98 23.03 -16.64
C GLY A 642 16.83 22.94 -18.15
N VAL A 643 17.79 22.25 -18.80
CA VAL A 643 17.84 22.15 -20.26
C VAL A 643 16.97 21.01 -20.78
N SER A 644 16.82 19.95 -19.99
CA SER A 644 16.03 18.77 -20.36
C SER A 644 15.10 18.33 -19.23
N GLU A 645 13.98 17.68 -19.58
CA GLU A 645 13.02 17.16 -18.61
C GLU A 645 13.65 16.18 -17.60
N ALA A 646 14.61 15.36 -18.05
CA ALA A 646 15.32 14.43 -17.18
C ALA A 646 16.21 15.16 -16.15
N GLU A 647 16.85 16.25 -16.56
CA GLU A 647 17.66 17.10 -15.68
C GLU A 647 16.79 17.88 -14.69
N VAL A 648 15.71 18.50 -15.16
CA VAL A 648 14.74 19.21 -14.29
C VAL A 648 14.17 18.26 -13.25
N GLY A 649 13.79 17.04 -13.66
CA GLY A 649 13.28 16.02 -12.75
C GLY A 649 14.29 15.60 -11.67
N GLU A 650 15.57 15.42 -12.02
CA GLU A 650 16.61 15.08 -11.04
C GLU A 650 16.95 16.25 -10.11
N ARG A 651 17.04 17.47 -10.64
CA ARG A 651 17.23 18.69 -9.83
C ARG A 651 16.07 18.93 -8.89
N LYS A 652 14.84 18.66 -9.33
CA LYS A 652 13.64 18.75 -8.50
C LYS A 652 13.68 17.79 -7.32
N ASP A 653 13.97 16.52 -7.57
CA ASP A 653 14.14 15.50 -6.51
C ASP A 653 15.18 16.00 -5.49
N ARG A 654 16.31 16.54 -5.97
CA ARG A 654 17.39 17.10 -5.13
C ARG A 654 16.97 18.32 -4.30
N VAL A 655 16.19 19.25 -4.87
CA VAL A 655 15.66 20.42 -4.14
C VAL A 655 14.65 19.99 -3.08
N GLU A 656 13.79 19.02 -3.38
CA GLU A 656 12.83 18.47 -2.41
C GLU A 656 13.57 17.83 -1.22
N ASP A 657 14.61 17.02 -1.47
CA ASP A 657 15.44 16.41 -0.43
C ASP A 657 16.13 17.48 0.44
N ALA A 658 16.75 18.48 -0.18
CA ALA A 658 17.44 19.56 0.53
C ALA A 658 16.49 20.40 1.41
N LEU A 659 15.27 20.65 0.93
CA LEU A 659 14.24 21.38 1.66
C LEU A 659 13.72 20.59 2.86
N ASN A 660 13.59 19.27 2.73
CA ASN A 660 13.19 18.42 3.87
C ASN A 660 14.32 18.32 4.91
N ALA A 661 15.56 18.18 4.47
CA ALA A 661 16.73 18.15 5.35
C ALA A 661 16.90 19.45 6.14
N THR A 662 16.71 20.62 5.52
CA THR A 662 16.78 21.91 6.22
C THR A 662 15.67 22.06 7.26
N ARG A 663 14.44 21.66 6.95
CA ARG A 663 13.35 21.63 7.95
C ARG A 663 13.70 20.72 9.13
N ALA A 664 14.20 19.52 8.85
CA ALA A 664 14.64 18.58 9.87
C ALA A 664 15.75 19.15 10.77
N ALA A 665 16.68 19.91 10.19
CA ALA A 665 17.77 20.57 10.93
C ALA A 665 17.28 21.73 11.80
N VAL A 666 16.30 22.51 11.33
CA VAL A 666 15.70 23.60 12.11
C VAL A 666 14.89 23.06 13.31
N GLU A 667 14.31 21.86 13.20
CA GLU A 667 13.52 21.22 14.26
C GLU A 667 14.36 20.55 15.35
N GLU A 668 15.30 19.65 14.97
CA GLU A 668 16.06 18.81 15.93
C GLU A 668 17.56 19.13 15.99
N GLY A 669 18.04 20.11 15.22
CA GLY A 669 19.45 20.49 15.14
C GLY A 669 20.29 19.61 14.20
N ILE A 670 21.59 19.88 14.20
CA ILE A 670 22.60 19.28 13.32
C ILE A 670 23.68 18.53 14.12
N VAL A 671 24.35 17.59 13.45
CA VAL A 671 25.52 16.84 13.93
C VAL A 671 26.58 16.71 12.83
N PRO A 672 27.84 16.37 13.16
CA PRO A 672 28.88 16.09 12.17
C PRO A 672 28.44 15.03 11.15
N GLY A 673 28.48 15.38 9.86
CA GLY A 673 27.96 14.55 8.77
C GLY A 673 28.88 13.41 8.34
N GLY A 674 28.62 12.84 7.15
CA GLY A 674 29.49 11.80 6.56
C GLY A 674 29.48 10.46 7.32
N GLY A 675 28.41 10.21 8.09
CA GLY A 675 28.28 9.05 8.98
C GLY A 675 29.16 9.10 10.24
N VAL A 676 29.92 10.18 10.43
CA VAL A 676 30.86 10.35 11.55
C VAL A 676 30.12 10.42 12.89
N ALA A 677 28.95 11.06 12.93
CA ALA A 677 28.09 11.07 14.11
C ALA A 677 27.74 9.65 14.59
N LEU A 678 27.39 8.74 13.67
CA LEU A 678 27.10 7.34 13.98
C LEU A 678 28.37 6.57 14.36
N LEU A 679 29.49 6.83 13.69
CA LEU A 679 30.78 6.21 14.00
C LEU A 679 31.21 6.50 15.44
N TYR A 680 31.22 7.76 15.88
CA TYR A 680 31.62 8.08 17.26
C TYR A 680 30.60 7.61 18.30
N ALA A 681 29.33 7.41 17.92
CA ALA A 681 28.35 6.80 18.81
C ALA A 681 28.70 5.34 19.17
N THR A 682 29.62 4.68 18.44
CA THR A 682 30.11 3.34 18.86
C THR A 682 30.85 3.37 20.18
N LYS A 683 31.57 4.47 20.49
CA LYS A 683 32.29 4.66 21.78
C LYS A 683 31.30 4.69 22.94
N ALA A 684 30.12 5.29 22.76
CA ALA A 684 29.06 5.31 23.78
C ALA A 684 28.50 3.92 24.09
N LEU A 685 28.59 2.97 23.13
CA LEU A 685 28.10 1.60 23.30
C LEU A 685 29.08 0.67 24.02
N GLU A 686 30.37 1.03 24.14
CA GLU A 686 31.38 0.17 24.78
C GLU A 686 31.12 -0.05 26.27
N ASN A 687 30.54 0.94 26.94
CA ASN A 687 30.25 0.92 28.38
C ASN A 687 28.81 0.48 28.70
N LEU A 688 28.04 0.03 27.71
CA LEU A 688 26.63 -0.33 27.92
C LEU A 688 26.52 -1.67 28.66
N GLN A 689 25.92 -1.63 29.85
CA GLN A 689 25.71 -2.82 30.66
C GLN A 689 24.57 -3.67 30.11
N THR A 690 24.85 -4.94 29.85
CA THR A 690 23.87 -5.93 29.36
C THR A 690 23.65 -7.03 30.39
N GLN A 691 22.45 -7.60 30.42
CA GLN A 691 22.12 -8.65 31.40
C GLN A 691 22.73 -10.01 31.02
N ASN A 692 22.75 -10.32 29.71
CA ASN A 692 23.18 -11.60 29.16
C ASN A 692 24.14 -11.41 27.98
N GLU A 693 24.95 -12.42 27.65
CA GLU A 693 25.85 -12.41 26.49
C GLU A 693 25.10 -12.26 25.15
N ASP A 694 23.89 -12.78 25.03
CA ASP A 694 23.04 -12.64 23.83
C ASP A 694 22.62 -11.17 23.59
N GLN A 695 22.36 -10.43 24.67
CA GLN A 695 22.09 -8.98 24.58
C GLN A 695 23.36 -8.22 24.19
N LYS A 696 24.52 -8.60 24.76
CA LYS A 696 25.82 -8.03 24.38
C LYS A 696 26.12 -8.25 22.90
N ARG A 697 25.76 -9.42 22.36
CA ARG A 697 25.85 -9.70 20.93
C ARG A 697 24.95 -8.75 20.12
N GLY A 698 23.75 -8.47 20.61
CA GLY A 698 22.85 -7.48 20.02
C GLY A 698 23.44 -6.07 19.97
N VAL A 699 24.11 -5.63 21.05
CA VAL A 699 24.84 -4.36 21.09
C VAL A 699 25.99 -4.34 20.07
N GLN A 700 26.74 -5.44 19.96
CA GLN A 700 27.86 -5.57 19.03
C GLN A 700 27.41 -5.51 17.56
N ILE A 701 26.22 -6.03 17.23
CA ILE A 701 25.63 -5.90 15.89
C ILE A 701 25.46 -4.43 15.53
N ILE A 702 24.89 -3.63 16.44
CA ILE A 702 24.72 -2.19 16.21
C ILE A 702 26.09 -1.51 16.12
N GLN A 703 27.03 -1.77 17.02
CA GLN A 703 28.39 -1.20 16.93
C GLN A 703 29.06 -1.44 15.58
N ASN A 704 28.89 -2.62 14.99
CA ASN A 704 29.42 -2.92 13.66
C ASN A 704 28.63 -2.24 12.55
N ALA A 705 27.30 -2.21 12.65
CA ALA A 705 26.43 -1.58 11.65
C ALA A 705 26.63 -0.06 11.55
N LEU A 706 26.89 0.62 12.68
CA LEU A 706 27.12 2.08 12.71
C LEU A 706 28.36 2.52 11.90
N LYS A 707 29.29 1.61 11.61
CA LYS A 707 30.47 1.86 10.78
C LYS A 707 30.16 1.86 9.28
N ALA A 708 29.04 1.24 8.88
CA ALA A 708 28.71 0.99 7.47
C ALA A 708 28.51 2.28 6.64
N PRO A 709 27.86 3.35 7.13
CA PRO A 709 27.71 4.59 6.36
C PRO A 709 29.04 5.24 6.00
N THR A 710 29.93 5.45 6.97
CA THR A 710 31.26 6.05 6.72
C THR A 710 32.11 5.17 5.82
N LEU A 711 32.05 3.84 5.99
CA LEU A 711 32.73 2.88 5.10
C LEU A 711 32.24 3.07 3.66
N THR A 712 30.93 3.12 3.46
CA THR A 712 30.30 3.19 2.13
C THR A 712 30.67 4.50 1.43
N ILE A 713 30.65 5.63 2.14
CA ILE A 713 31.02 6.94 1.60
C ILE A 713 32.48 6.96 1.15
N ALA A 714 33.40 6.44 1.98
CA ALA A 714 34.82 6.37 1.64
C ALA A 714 35.10 5.44 0.45
N CYS A 715 34.45 4.27 0.41
CA CYS A 715 34.57 3.31 -0.69
C CYS A 715 34.02 3.87 -2.01
N ASN A 716 32.88 4.57 -1.99
CA ASN A 716 32.32 5.22 -3.18
C ASN A 716 33.26 6.32 -3.71
N ALA A 717 34.00 6.99 -2.82
CA ALA A 717 35.02 7.96 -3.18
C ALA A 717 36.34 7.35 -3.70
N GLY A 718 36.48 6.02 -3.68
CA GLY A 718 37.66 5.29 -4.16
C GLY A 718 38.77 5.13 -3.13
N PHE A 719 38.52 5.46 -1.85
CA PHE A 719 39.47 5.29 -0.75
C PHE A 719 39.21 3.97 0.00
N ASP A 720 40.21 3.51 0.75
CA ASP A 720 40.05 2.38 1.66
C ASP A 720 39.27 2.81 2.92
N GLY A 721 37.98 2.49 2.94
CA GLY A 721 37.10 2.86 4.05
C GLY A 721 37.51 2.26 5.40
N SER A 722 38.14 1.08 5.44
CA SER A 722 38.59 0.46 6.68
C SER A 722 39.74 1.25 7.31
N LEU A 723 40.68 1.72 6.48
CA LEU A 723 41.77 2.59 6.91
C LEU A 723 41.27 3.96 7.37
N VAL A 724 40.28 4.52 6.68
CA VAL A 724 39.65 5.79 7.07
C VAL A 724 39.00 5.68 8.45
N ILE A 725 38.19 4.64 8.68
CA ILE A 725 37.52 4.40 9.96
C ILE A 725 38.54 4.17 11.09
N GLY A 726 39.59 3.39 10.84
CA GLY A 726 40.64 3.15 11.84
C GLY A 726 41.27 4.45 12.33
N LYS A 727 41.69 5.32 11.40
CA LYS A 727 42.28 6.63 11.71
C LYS A 727 41.33 7.58 12.44
N LEU A 728 40.03 7.52 12.16
CA LEU A 728 39.03 8.34 12.86
C LEU A 728 38.83 7.86 14.30
N LEU A 729 38.77 6.54 14.52
CA LEU A 729 38.57 5.97 15.85
C LEU A 729 39.79 6.15 16.78
N GLU A 730 41.00 6.23 16.23
CA GLU A 730 42.24 6.53 16.96
C GLU A 730 42.24 7.94 17.60
N LYS A 731 41.46 8.88 17.05
CA LYS A 731 41.37 10.25 17.54
C LYS A 731 40.15 10.42 18.45
N ASP A 732 40.28 11.30 19.44
CA ASP A 732 39.22 11.60 20.42
C ASP A 732 38.40 12.85 20.07
N ASP A 733 38.65 13.45 18.90
CA ASP A 733 37.87 14.59 18.43
C ASP A 733 36.61 14.12 17.68
N CYS A 734 35.46 14.26 18.34
CA CYS A 734 34.14 13.90 17.80
C CYS A 734 33.72 14.74 16.56
N ASN A 735 34.36 15.88 16.31
CA ASN A 735 34.07 16.73 15.14
C ASN A 735 34.97 16.43 13.95
N LEU A 736 36.07 15.69 14.17
CA LEU A 736 36.97 15.31 13.09
C LEU A 736 36.34 14.21 12.24
N GLY A 737 36.30 14.43 10.94
CA GLY A 737 35.80 13.46 9.96
C GLY A 737 36.67 13.41 8.71
N PHE A 738 36.15 12.74 7.68
CA PHE A 738 36.80 12.59 6.38
C PHE A 738 35.93 13.23 5.30
N ASP A 739 36.43 14.30 4.69
CA ASP A 739 35.81 14.90 3.52
C ASP A 739 36.08 14.01 2.31
N ALA A 740 35.08 13.22 1.90
CA ALA A 740 35.19 12.29 0.78
C ALA A 740 35.27 12.98 -0.60
N ALA A 741 34.86 14.25 -0.70
CA ALA A 741 34.98 15.02 -1.94
C ALA A 741 36.46 15.37 -2.19
N LYS A 742 37.14 15.90 -1.18
CA LYS A 742 38.56 16.32 -1.26
C LYS A 742 39.57 15.22 -0.91
N GLY A 743 39.19 14.26 -0.08
CA GLY A 743 40.05 13.19 0.42
C GLY A 743 40.89 13.57 1.64
N GLU A 744 40.43 14.52 2.47
CA GLU A 744 41.18 15.09 3.59
C GLU A 744 40.45 14.90 4.93
N TYR A 745 41.20 14.88 6.04
CA TYR A 745 40.63 14.85 7.39
C TYR A 745 40.41 16.28 7.89
N VAL A 746 39.16 16.61 8.20
CA VAL A 746 38.75 17.98 8.52
C VAL A 746 37.79 18.02 9.70
N ASP A 747 37.68 19.19 10.33
CA ASP A 747 36.59 19.47 11.28
C ASP A 747 35.29 19.64 10.49
N MET A 748 34.42 18.65 10.59
CA MET A 748 33.22 18.51 9.76
C MET A 748 32.28 19.71 9.92
N VAL A 749 32.11 20.19 11.15
CA VAL A 749 31.21 21.32 11.44
C VAL A 749 31.77 22.61 10.84
N LYS A 750 33.08 22.88 11.03
CA LYS A 750 33.72 24.07 10.46
C LYS A 750 33.73 24.07 8.94
N THR A 751 33.89 22.91 8.31
CA THR A 751 33.81 22.79 6.85
C THR A 751 32.38 22.82 6.31
N GLY A 752 31.37 22.79 7.19
CA GLY A 752 29.97 22.72 6.79
C GLY A 752 29.60 21.38 6.18
N ILE A 753 30.10 20.26 6.73
CA ILE A 753 29.66 18.89 6.41
C ILE A 753 28.87 18.39 7.63
N ILE A 754 27.58 18.71 7.63
CA ILE A 754 26.64 18.53 8.74
C ILE A 754 25.39 17.81 8.25
N ASP A 755 24.86 16.93 9.08
CA ASP A 755 23.64 16.17 8.80
C ASP A 755 22.59 16.49 9.87
N PRO A 756 21.29 16.57 9.52
CA PRO A 756 20.23 16.77 10.51
C PRO A 756 20.11 15.57 11.47
N VAL A 757 19.97 15.85 12.77
CA VAL A 757 19.82 14.79 13.80
C VAL A 757 18.60 13.93 13.55
N LYS A 758 17.49 14.57 13.16
CA LYS A 758 16.22 13.89 12.85
C LYS A 758 16.42 12.84 11.76
N VAL A 759 17.14 13.16 10.68
CA VAL A 759 17.41 12.26 9.54
C VAL A 759 18.18 11.01 9.98
N ILE A 760 19.31 11.21 10.67
CA ILE A 760 20.17 10.11 11.14
C ILE A 760 19.41 9.22 12.13
N ARG A 761 18.69 9.84 13.07
CA ARG A 761 17.90 9.14 14.09
C ARG A 761 16.79 8.31 13.45
N THR A 762 16.03 8.86 12.52
CA THR A 762 14.95 8.14 11.82
C THR A 762 15.50 6.98 10.99
N ALA A 763 16.60 7.20 10.26
CA ALA A 763 17.22 6.16 9.46
C ALA A 763 17.66 4.96 10.32
N LEU A 764 18.27 5.20 11.49
CA LEU A 764 18.68 4.13 12.41
C LEU A 764 17.48 3.39 13.02
N VAL A 765 16.45 4.13 13.48
CA VAL A 765 15.24 3.54 14.10
C VAL A 765 14.49 2.66 13.10
N ASP A 766 14.25 3.15 11.88
CA ASP A 766 13.51 2.42 10.86
C ASP A 766 14.28 1.18 10.39
N ALA A 767 15.60 1.34 10.19
CA ALA A 767 16.48 0.23 9.81
C ALA A 767 16.52 -0.86 10.89
N ALA A 768 16.67 -0.48 12.16
CA ALA A 768 16.66 -1.42 13.27
C ALA A 768 15.30 -2.13 13.41
N SER A 769 14.20 -1.38 13.30
CA SER A 769 12.84 -1.93 13.41
C SER A 769 12.58 -3.04 12.41
N VAL A 770 12.87 -2.82 11.12
CA VAL A 770 12.64 -3.83 10.07
C VAL A 770 13.64 -4.97 10.15
N SER A 771 14.91 -4.69 10.46
CA SER A 771 15.92 -5.74 10.65
C SER A 771 15.57 -6.68 11.81
N LEU A 772 15.00 -6.15 12.90
CA LEU A 772 14.52 -6.92 14.04
C LEU A 772 13.33 -7.82 13.69
N LEU A 773 12.40 -7.33 12.88
CA LEU A 773 11.28 -8.14 12.39
C LEU A 773 11.77 -9.29 11.51
N LEU A 774 12.75 -9.03 10.64
CA LEU A 774 13.33 -10.04 9.74
C LEU A 774 14.15 -11.09 10.49
N THR A 775 14.99 -10.68 11.44
CA THR A 775 15.77 -11.61 12.27
C THR A 775 14.89 -12.50 13.15
N THR A 776 13.73 -12.00 13.58
CA THR A 776 12.73 -12.76 14.36
C THR A 776 11.81 -13.65 13.53
N THR A 777 11.89 -13.60 12.21
CA THR A 777 11.02 -14.37 11.32
C THR A 777 11.49 -15.83 11.19
N GLU A 778 10.61 -16.77 11.49
CA GLU A 778 10.87 -18.22 11.39
C GLU A 778 10.15 -18.90 10.22
N ALA A 779 9.12 -18.29 9.64
CA ALA A 779 8.43 -18.82 8.48
C ALA A 779 8.03 -17.70 7.51
N ALA A 780 8.22 -17.94 6.21
CA ALA A 780 7.77 -17.05 5.14
C ALA A 780 6.74 -17.79 4.27
N VAL A 781 5.56 -17.19 4.10
CA VAL A 781 4.47 -17.75 3.29
C VAL A 781 4.31 -16.89 2.04
N THR A 782 4.62 -17.45 0.89
CA THR A 782 4.57 -16.77 -0.41
C THR A 782 3.51 -17.40 -1.31
N VAL A 783 3.14 -16.69 -2.38
CA VAL A 783 2.21 -17.21 -3.40
C VAL A 783 2.96 -18.18 -4.31
N HIS A 784 2.40 -19.36 -4.56
CA HIS A 784 3.01 -20.35 -5.44
C HIS A 784 3.09 -19.80 -6.89
N PRO A 785 4.26 -19.81 -7.54
CA PRO A 785 4.48 -19.20 -8.86
C PRO A 785 3.62 -19.76 -9.99
N ASP A 786 3.18 -21.02 -9.91
CA ASP A 786 2.37 -21.66 -10.97
C ASP A 786 0.88 -21.27 -10.96
N HIS A 787 0.47 -20.42 -10.02
CA HIS A 787 -0.81 -19.75 -10.14
C HIS A 787 -0.70 -18.69 -11.24
N LYS A 788 -1.00 -19.08 -12.50
CA LYS A 788 -1.33 -18.10 -13.54
C LYS A 788 -2.35 -17.15 -12.93
N ASN A 789 -1.93 -15.92 -12.69
CA ASN A 789 -2.80 -14.85 -12.24
C ASN A 789 -3.94 -14.76 -13.26
N LYS A 790 -5.07 -15.39 -12.97
CA LYS A 790 -6.32 -14.65 -13.06
C LYS A 790 -6.24 -13.62 -11.93
N SER A 791 -5.43 -12.58 -12.16
CA SER A 791 -5.80 -11.27 -11.66
C SER A 791 -7.30 -11.11 -11.97
N PRO A 792 -8.11 -10.51 -11.09
CA PRO A 792 -9.35 -9.95 -11.58
C PRO A 792 -8.93 -9.11 -12.79
N SER A 793 -9.32 -9.56 -13.99
CA SER A 793 -9.16 -8.77 -15.19
C SER A 793 -9.68 -7.39 -14.82
N PRO A 794 -8.89 -6.31 -15.01
CA PRO A 794 -9.46 -4.97 -14.94
C PRO A 794 -10.71 -5.05 -15.81
N VAL A 795 -11.84 -4.70 -15.21
CA VAL A 795 -13.15 -4.71 -15.85
C VAL A 795 -12.93 -4.15 -17.26
N PRO A 796 -13.27 -4.87 -18.34
CA PRO A 796 -12.94 -4.42 -19.68
C PRO A 796 -13.45 -3.00 -19.83
N SER A 797 -12.55 -2.12 -20.28
CA SER A 797 -12.88 -0.82 -20.85
C SER A 797 -14.04 -1.03 -21.80
N MET A 798 -15.25 -0.69 -21.38
CA MET A 798 -16.32 -0.46 -22.33
C MET A 798 -15.94 0.84 -23.03
N MET A 799 -15.62 0.70 -24.32
CA MET A 799 -15.47 1.77 -25.29
C MET A 799 -16.62 2.77 -25.20
#